data_AF-A0A3A0DFS4-F1
#
_entry.id   AF-A0A3A0DFS4-F1
#
_cell.length_a   1.000
_cell.length_b   1.000
_cell.length_c   1.000
_cell.angle_alpha   90.00
_cell.angle_beta   90.00
_cell.angle_gamma   90.00
#
_symmetry.space_group_name_H-M   'P 1'
#
loop_
_entity.id
_entity.type
_entity.pdbx_description
1 polymer ?
#
loop_
_entity_poly.entity_id
_entity_poly.type
_entity_poly.pdbx_seq_one_letter_code
_entity_poly.pdbx_strand_id
1 'polypeptide(L)'
;MEFVLVQPADLGPELLAPLAETLGYLNFSSGAHEPKFLRNLNALYPAAPGDKTPPGYRVLADLLRAGIERLRAESSPMGDLAQAAAVVDLLCDTVLPGYLRFHRDLLFHQRQETLFAPLFVGRVAQAVLAAGPPWNEPERIAGAAINQLNDYTGYRPIAQHRSGRRGEPYAHERVRPVPLYIGDVGPDRGPYHDVVALALDILRRVDSSVLRAAWFDLALLDELAYDPRAYDFDHPIHKRPNHHFGQWDLDLIDQRGFFRRFVVQQVTLDALVSRIDAPQPRGEPKATRDELLFEAGAVLAGTMLMGSGTTGNGPECHDSTVTLANLLPRIAAYRDAFYADLITRVGGAHAERLQAEIRRLKQPFGGARHHLNAYLARLRAAQMAHVHVAHVYAEMGFEEAARREAAVVPVASARMMCEIRCRLTSCERDLDRRAETAAGANVAGLQADSVLKTAADRLAEAEDLVWRAIECGAMIDPWNIAWFTAHFGLFRSIEDSVYDHRADQLIEILERIFLTYGRLVSEAFSSGNDRLGRELLAKMDRLAAWWDAFATTTTSGVESFSGRELHDSAAQVGTALAAWKKGGAAAGDVAFWRQYVAEFRSPRTFARVVETLLEHRDFVATMALLVQWLSQAADVPLEEGDDSFHDLVARWMGALLAEGGADRLVSARKLLDFIEANADEYWDPPELYDGDPVAGERLLRELFGERASEPDDEALDEEDGDEEDDEDDVYGAAYENVVFRDSAADGTEGALDDADLPAGTEHEFEAELKRITDRLRFLSTLAGLWKQVGVEVARGAEGAEKVANAVVRWRTRANENYRRLCGLIASVERYRIAAPTGAFDTYVEYDRRRTMKETLLERIIAAATDAADASEFLAAVAEPAASGEDGDFAAAAGNVDRALVRGDATAVEEHWSDLLAELSHKTSLYMPLARGGDPLKVADVRILHQRLRQWLCWLPRLGLLAEAAELVDAIRTMEIAHPVGAGAVTEFDRLFETGYKAIVDAIVLSADGWTKGRRGESTDRLLNEAVQAVTEPLLGRWLSHSQTLRLSVLERIDNDKDWKELRAFVENYGHDLFDQQFMNLGNLRAILHQGVDDWIDRLETGEDEDEIPSFVDDLGTKLARGQAVRHLAVILEAIIDNYVEYRDYNNTTTQSDRGEMLYTFLDFLRVKAAYERSYWNLRPVIMAHEMLVRRGRSEAAELWRRALVERTSDIADRLVRRL
;
A
#
# COMPACT_ATOMS: atom_id res chain seq x y z
N MET A 1 -19.97 46.84 14.01
CA MET A 1 -19.07 47.22 12.90
C MET A 1 -19.95 47.43 11.70
N GLU A 2 -20.06 48.68 11.25
CA GLU A 2 -20.93 49.07 10.13
C GLU A 2 -20.42 48.45 8.84
N PHE A 3 -21.25 47.61 8.23
CA PHE A 3 -21.02 47.10 6.89
C PHE A 3 -21.11 48.28 5.91
N VAL A 4 -20.07 48.50 5.10
CA VAL A 4 -20.16 49.45 3.99
C VAL A 4 -21.10 48.83 2.95
N LEU A 5 -22.39 49.13 3.07
CA LEU A 5 -23.36 48.92 2.00
C LEU A 5 -22.88 49.77 0.82
N VAL A 6 -22.42 49.13 -0.26
CA VAL A 6 -22.16 49.83 -1.52
C VAL A 6 -23.50 50.36 -2.01
N GLN A 7 -23.76 51.64 -1.80
CA GLN A 7 -24.98 52.28 -2.27
C GLN A 7 -24.86 52.50 -3.78
N PRO A 8 -25.93 52.32 -4.58
CA PRO A 8 -25.91 52.63 -6.01
C PRO A 8 -25.54 54.09 -6.33
N ALA A 9 -25.55 54.98 -5.34
CA ALA A 9 -25.10 56.36 -5.44
C ALA A 9 -23.56 56.51 -5.50
N ASP A 10 -22.81 55.50 -5.04
CA ASP A 10 -21.34 55.47 -5.03
C ASP A 10 -20.76 54.81 -6.29
N LEU A 11 -21.61 54.26 -7.17
CA LEU A 11 -21.21 53.71 -8.46
C LEU A 11 -20.95 54.84 -9.47
N GLY A 12 -19.81 54.78 -10.16
CA GLY A 12 -19.54 55.66 -11.30
C GLY A 12 -20.61 55.54 -12.40
N PRO A 13 -20.82 56.59 -13.24
CA PRO A 13 -21.84 56.58 -14.30
C PRO A 13 -21.68 55.41 -15.29
N GLU A 14 -20.48 54.86 -15.41
CA GLU A 14 -20.14 53.72 -16.27
C GLU A 14 -20.75 52.37 -15.80
N LEU A 15 -21.11 52.23 -14.52
CA LEU A 15 -21.68 50.99 -13.95
C LEU A 15 -23.20 51.05 -13.73
N LEU A 16 -23.80 52.23 -13.82
CA LEU A 16 -25.24 52.41 -13.65
C LEU A 16 -26.06 51.84 -14.81
N ALA A 17 -25.60 52.01 -16.04
CA ALA A 17 -26.25 51.42 -17.21
C ALA A 17 -26.17 49.88 -17.22
N PRO A 18 -25.00 49.25 -16.98
CA PRO A 18 -24.92 47.79 -16.77
C PRO A 18 -25.84 47.27 -15.68
N LEU A 19 -25.98 47.98 -14.55
CA LEU A 19 -26.87 47.58 -13.45
C LEU A 19 -28.33 47.53 -13.88
N ALA A 20 -28.82 48.57 -14.57
CA ALA A 20 -30.19 48.63 -15.06
C ALA A 20 -30.48 47.55 -16.12
N GLU A 21 -29.53 47.30 -17.02
CA GLU A 21 -29.66 46.26 -18.05
C GLU A 21 -29.66 44.85 -17.46
N THR A 22 -28.81 44.58 -16.46
CA THR A 22 -28.79 43.30 -15.73
C THR A 22 -30.12 43.05 -15.02
N LEU A 23 -30.67 44.05 -14.33
CA LEU A 23 -31.99 43.95 -13.68
C LEU A 23 -33.13 43.78 -14.70
N GLY A 24 -33.03 44.45 -15.86
CA GLY A 24 -33.96 44.27 -16.97
C GLY A 24 -33.99 42.83 -17.48
N TYR A 25 -32.82 42.21 -17.68
CA TYR A 25 -32.73 40.80 -18.05
C TYR A 25 -33.38 39.90 -17.01
N LEU A 26 -33.05 40.08 -15.72
CA LEU A 26 -33.62 39.26 -14.63
C LEU A 26 -35.15 39.39 -14.54
N ASN A 27 -35.72 40.52 -14.97
CA ASN A 27 -37.16 40.76 -14.90
C ASN A 27 -37.95 40.25 -16.11
N PHE A 28 -37.36 40.26 -17.31
CA PHE A 28 -38.10 39.98 -18.56
C PHE A 28 -37.66 38.71 -19.29
N SER A 29 -36.51 38.15 -18.95
CA SER A 29 -35.99 36.93 -19.58
C SER A 29 -36.63 35.68 -19.00
N SER A 30 -36.70 34.63 -19.82
CA SER A 30 -37.01 33.26 -19.41
C SER A 30 -35.75 32.40 -19.21
N GLY A 31 -34.56 33.01 -19.10
CA GLY A 31 -33.29 32.33 -18.89
C GLY A 31 -32.51 31.99 -20.17
N ALA A 32 -32.87 32.57 -21.32
CA ALA A 32 -32.15 32.36 -22.58
C ALA A 32 -30.72 32.93 -22.53
N HIS A 33 -29.74 32.26 -23.13
CA HIS A 33 -28.36 32.72 -23.14
C HIS A 33 -28.23 34.11 -23.80
N GLU A 34 -27.74 35.10 -23.03
CA GLU A 34 -27.53 36.46 -23.51
C GLU A 34 -26.13 36.97 -23.10
N PRO A 35 -25.19 37.14 -24.06
CA PRO A 35 -23.82 37.59 -23.77
C PRO A 35 -23.75 38.97 -23.12
N LYS A 36 -24.67 39.88 -23.46
CA LYS A 36 -24.71 41.24 -22.90
C LYS A 36 -24.97 41.22 -21.39
N PHE A 37 -25.91 40.39 -20.93
CA PHE A 37 -26.17 40.18 -19.50
C PHE A 37 -24.93 39.66 -18.76
N LEU A 38 -24.28 38.62 -19.29
CA LEU A 38 -23.10 38.03 -18.65
C LEU A 38 -21.92 39.03 -18.59
N ARG A 39 -21.71 39.84 -19.64
CA ARG A 39 -20.70 40.92 -19.61
C ARG A 39 -20.99 41.97 -18.55
N ASN A 40 -22.24 42.42 -18.45
CA ASN A 40 -22.65 43.41 -17.45
C ASN A 40 -22.50 42.84 -16.03
N LEU A 41 -22.90 41.59 -15.81
CA LEU A 41 -22.74 40.91 -14.52
C LEU A 41 -21.26 40.75 -14.15
N ASN A 42 -20.42 40.34 -15.10
CA ASN A 42 -18.97 40.23 -14.90
C ASN A 42 -18.35 41.60 -14.57
N ALA A 43 -18.83 42.69 -15.19
CA ALA A 43 -18.36 44.04 -14.91
C ALA A 43 -18.81 44.59 -13.54
N LEU A 44 -20.02 44.22 -13.08
CA LEU A 44 -20.60 44.61 -11.79
C LEU A 44 -20.05 43.81 -10.61
N TYR A 45 -19.43 42.66 -10.86
CA TYR A 45 -18.93 41.79 -9.81
C TYR A 45 -17.77 42.45 -9.05
N PRO A 46 -17.84 42.54 -7.72
CA PRO A 46 -16.82 43.20 -6.93
C PRO A 46 -15.57 42.33 -6.81
N ALA A 47 -14.40 42.94 -6.98
CA ALA A 47 -13.14 42.29 -6.67
C ALA A 47 -12.96 42.25 -5.14
N ALA A 48 -13.18 41.09 -4.51
CA ALA A 48 -12.99 40.92 -3.07
C ALA A 48 -12.00 39.77 -2.78
N PRO A 49 -10.71 40.08 -2.58
CA PRO A 49 -9.74 39.11 -2.08
C PRO A 49 -9.51 39.33 -0.58
N GLY A 50 -10.26 38.66 0.30
CA GLY A 50 -9.93 38.64 1.73
C GLY A 50 -10.92 37.92 2.65
N ASP A 51 -10.40 37.21 3.67
CA ASP A 51 -11.14 36.43 4.68
C ASP A 51 -12.10 37.24 5.58
N LYS A 52 -11.99 38.59 5.57
CA LYS A 52 -12.79 39.49 6.42
C LYS A 52 -13.89 40.24 5.68
N THR A 53 -14.05 39.99 4.38
CA THR A 53 -15.05 40.60 3.50
C THR A 53 -16.16 39.59 3.17
N PRO A 54 -17.43 40.00 3.07
CA PRO A 54 -18.48 39.12 2.59
C PRO A 54 -18.13 38.57 1.19
N PRO A 55 -18.54 37.33 0.86
CA PRO A 55 -18.31 36.74 -0.46
C PRO A 55 -18.81 37.64 -1.59
N GLY A 56 -18.09 37.67 -2.72
CA GLY A 56 -18.38 38.60 -3.83
C GLY A 56 -19.82 38.53 -4.36
N TYR A 57 -20.42 37.35 -4.40
CA TYR A 57 -21.83 37.18 -4.81
C TYR A 57 -22.82 37.86 -3.86
N ARG A 58 -22.52 37.97 -2.55
CA ARG A 58 -23.38 38.66 -1.58
C ARG A 58 -23.32 40.17 -1.76
N VAL A 59 -22.13 40.70 -2.02
CA VAL A 59 -21.96 42.13 -2.33
C VAL A 59 -22.68 42.47 -3.65
N LEU A 60 -22.60 41.59 -4.65
CA LEU A 60 -23.39 41.70 -5.88
C LEU A 60 -24.90 41.63 -5.59
N ALA A 61 -25.35 40.74 -4.71
CA ALA A 61 -26.76 40.62 -4.32
C ALA A 61 -27.29 41.92 -3.69
N ASP A 62 -26.52 42.48 -2.76
CA ASP A 62 -26.86 43.75 -2.11
C ASP A 62 -26.91 44.91 -3.11
N LEU A 63 -25.99 44.91 -4.09
CA LEU A 63 -25.97 45.88 -5.20
C LEU A 63 -27.22 45.76 -6.07
N LEU A 64 -27.62 44.53 -6.43
CA LEU A 64 -28.82 44.26 -7.24
C LEU A 64 -30.09 44.65 -6.48
N ARG A 65 -30.19 44.32 -5.18
CA ARG A 65 -31.32 44.70 -4.30
C ARG A 65 -31.44 46.22 -4.19
N ALA A 66 -30.33 46.92 -3.95
CA ALA A 66 -30.32 48.38 -3.89
C ALA A 66 -30.65 49.02 -5.25
N GLY A 67 -30.23 48.41 -6.36
CA GLY A 67 -30.60 48.81 -7.72
C GLY A 67 -32.10 48.67 -7.98
N ILE A 68 -32.74 47.60 -7.50
CA ILE A 68 -34.20 47.39 -7.60
C ILE A 68 -34.97 48.50 -6.87
N GLU A 69 -34.59 48.84 -5.64
CA GLU A 69 -35.24 49.90 -4.86
C GLU A 69 -35.08 51.27 -5.52
N ARG A 70 -33.91 51.55 -6.09
CA ARG A 70 -33.67 52.78 -6.85
C ARG A 70 -34.56 52.87 -8.10
N LEU A 71 -34.61 51.80 -8.90
CA LEU A 71 -35.42 51.80 -10.15
C LEU A 71 -36.92 51.84 -9.87
N ARG A 72 -37.38 51.25 -8.75
CA ARG A 72 -38.77 51.41 -8.26
C ARG A 72 -39.09 52.87 -7.93
N ALA A 73 -38.14 53.60 -7.35
CA ALA A 73 -38.32 55.02 -7.01
C ALA A 73 -38.33 55.95 -8.23
N GLU A 74 -37.65 55.59 -9.33
CA GLU A 74 -37.46 56.44 -10.52
C GLU A 74 -38.65 56.46 -11.51
N SER A 75 -39.79 55.80 -11.23
CA SER A 75 -41.03 55.86 -12.05
C SER A 75 -40.83 55.57 -13.55
N SER A 76 -40.06 54.53 -13.87
CA SER A 76 -39.66 54.09 -15.22
C SER A 76 -40.54 52.93 -15.74
N PRO A 77 -40.52 52.55 -17.05
CA PRO A 77 -41.14 51.29 -17.54
C PRO A 77 -40.71 50.01 -16.79
N MET A 78 -39.64 50.08 -16.00
CA MET A 78 -39.20 49.08 -15.03
C MET A 78 -39.87 49.21 -13.65
N GLY A 79 -41.12 49.66 -13.57
CA GLY A 79 -41.82 49.88 -12.30
C GLY A 79 -42.21 48.58 -11.56
N ASP A 80 -42.46 47.50 -12.28
CA ASP A 80 -42.73 46.17 -11.72
C ASP A 80 -41.51 45.26 -11.85
N LEU A 81 -40.72 45.21 -10.78
CA LEU A 81 -39.52 44.36 -10.64
C LEU A 81 -39.76 43.16 -9.73
N ALA A 82 -41.01 42.65 -9.66
CA ALA A 82 -41.34 41.53 -8.78
C ALA A 82 -40.58 40.25 -9.16
N GLN A 83 -40.42 39.97 -10.46
CA GLN A 83 -39.64 38.82 -10.92
C GLN A 83 -38.16 39.00 -10.59
N ALA A 84 -37.55 40.14 -10.91
CA ALA A 84 -36.14 40.39 -10.60
C ALA A 84 -35.83 40.26 -9.10
N ALA A 85 -36.71 40.80 -8.23
CA ALA A 85 -36.56 40.66 -6.78
C ALA A 85 -36.62 39.20 -6.33
N ALA A 86 -37.63 38.44 -6.80
CA ALA A 86 -37.78 37.04 -6.44
C ALA A 86 -36.59 36.19 -6.94
N VAL A 87 -36.10 36.44 -8.15
CA VAL A 87 -34.96 35.73 -8.74
C VAL A 87 -33.67 36.02 -7.98
N VAL A 88 -33.42 37.27 -7.57
CA VAL A 88 -32.23 37.63 -6.78
C VAL A 88 -32.24 36.93 -5.41
N ASP A 89 -33.40 36.90 -4.74
CA ASP A 89 -33.53 36.22 -3.45
C ASP A 89 -33.41 34.70 -3.58
N LEU A 90 -34.04 34.09 -4.59
CA LEU A 90 -33.88 32.65 -4.88
C LEU A 90 -32.44 32.28 -5.21
N LEU A 91 -31.77 33.08 -6.06
CA LEU A 91 -30.38 32.89 -6.45
C LEU A 91 -29.45 32.88 -5.22
N CYS A 92 -29.52 33.94 -4.40
CA CYS A 92 -28.54 34.18 -3.34
C CYS A 92 -28.82 33.41 -2.06
N ASP A 93 -30.09 33.25 -1.69
CA ASP A 93 -30.48 32.69 -0.39
C ASP A 93 -30.90 31.22 -0.49
N THR A 94 -31.28 30.74 -1.68
CA THR A 94 -31.76 29.36 -1.86
C THR A 94 -30.84 28.50 -2.73
N VAL A 95 -30.59 28.89 -3.99
CA VAL A 95 -29.93 28.03 -4.98
C VAL A 95 -28.42 27.95 -4.76
N LEU A 96 -27.71 29.07 -4.57
CA LEU A 96 -26.26 29.03 -4.29
C LEU A 96 -25.94 28.26 -2.99
N PRO A 97 -26.60 28.51 -1.84
CA PRO A 97 -26.41 27.69 -0.64
C PRO A 97 -26.90 26.24 -0.82
N GLY A 98 -27.95 26.02 -1.61
CA GLY A 98 -28.47 24.70 -1.94
C GLY A 98 -27.49 23.87 -2.75
N TYR A 99 -26.77 24.49 -3.69
CA TYR A 99 -25.72 23.84 -4.48
C TYR A 99 -24.59 23.32 -3.59
N LEU A 100 -24.15 24.08 -2.58
CA LEU A 100 -23.16 23.62 -1.59
C LEU A 100 -23.68 22.48 -0.70
N ARG A 101 -24.98 22.49 -0.34
CA ARG A 101 -25.58 21.39 0.43
C ARG A 101 -25.68 20.10 -0.39
N PHE A 102 -26.03 20.24 -1.67
CA PHE A 102 -26.10 19.12 -2.62
C PHE A 102 -24.71 18.51 -2.85
N HIS A 103 -23.69 19.36 -2.98
CA HIS A 103 -22.29 18.98 -3.21
C HIS A 103 -21.42 18.99 -1.94
N ARG A 104 -22.02 18.76 -0.76
CA ARG A 104 -21.34 18.88 0.54
C ARG A 104 -20.12 17.97 0.70
N ASP A 105 -20.15 16.82 0.01
CA ASP A 105 -19.09 15.83 0.04
C ASP A 105 -17.99 16.16 -0.97
N LEU A 106 -18.41 16.38 -2.23
CA LEU A 106 -17.52 16.57 -3.38
C LEU A 106 -16.81 17.94 -3.38
N LEU A 107 -17.51 19.01 -3.03
CA LEU A 107 -17.04 20.40 -3.10
C LEU A 107 -16.75 21.02 -1.73
N PHE A 108 -16.54 20.20 -0.69
CA PHE A 108 -16.33 20.69 0.68
C PHE A 108 -15.14 21.67 0.79
N HIS A 109 -14.08 21.46 -0.01
CA HIS A 109 -12.84 22.21 0.02
C HIS A 109 -12.95 23.56 -0.70
N GLN A 110 -14.02 23.74 -1.49
CA GLN A 110 -14.20 24.93 -2.30
C GLN A 110 -14.57 26.13 -1.44
N ARG A 111 -13.82 27.22 -1.65
CA ARG A 111 -14.14 28.52 -1.07
C ARG A 111 -15.26 29.17 -1.87
N GLN A 112 -16.21 29.81 -1.19
CA GLN A 112 -17.35 30.46 -1.85
C GLN A 112 -16.88 31.55 -2.83
N GLU A 113 -15.76 32.20 -2.52
CA GLU A 113 -15.16 33.26 -3.33
C GLU A 113 -14.61 32.75 -4.66
N THR A 114 -14.09 31.52 -4.68
CA THR A 114 -13.52 30.90 -5.89
C THR A 114 -14.60 30.20 -6.71
N LEU A 115 -15.53 29.49 -6.05
CA LEU A 115 -16.59 28.73 -6.72
C LEU A 115 -17.65 29.65 -7.34
N PHE A 116 -18.11 30.67 -6.61
CA PHE A 116 -19.18 31.58 -7.06
C PHE A 116 -18.61 32.78 -7.82
N ALA A 117 -17.76 32.51 -8.80
CA ALA A 117 -17.22 33.48 -9.75
C ALA A 117 -18.35 34.19 -10.55
N PRO A 118 -18.10 35.40 -11.10
CA PRO A 118 -19.13 36.19 -11.78
C PRO A 118 -19.88 35.43 -12.87
N LEU A 119 -19.16 34.73 -13.75
CA LEU A 119 -19.78 33.97 -14.83
C LEU A 119 -20.54 32.74 -14.31
N PHE A 120 -20.08 32.12 -13.22
CA PHE A 120 -20.82 31.04 -12.55
C PHE A 120 -22.16 31.55 -12.01
N VAL A 121 -22.16 32.66 -11.26
CA VAL A 121 -23.38 33.30 -10.74
C VAL A 121 -24.34 33.65 -11.89
N GLY A 122 -23.81 34.11 -13.02
CA GLY A 122 -24.59 34.36 -14.23
C GLY A 122 -25.27 33.10 -14.81
N ARG A 123 -24.58 31.96 -14.81
CA ARG A 123 -25.18 30.66 -15.20
C ARG A 123 -26.25 30.20 -14.22
N VAL A 124 -26.05 30.40 -12.92
CA VAL A 124 -27.08 30.08 -11.91
C VAL A 124 -28.31 30.96 -12.09
N ALA A 125 -28.14 32.25 -12.36
CA ALA A 125 -29.27 33.14 -12.65
C ALA A 125 -30.07 32.69 -13.89
N GLN A 126 -29.39 32.23 -14.95
CA GLN A 126 -30.03 31.64 -16.13
C GLN A 126 -30.82 30.37 -15.78
N ALA A 127 -30.27 29.48 -14.96
CA ALA A 127 -30.94 28.25 -14.52
C ALA A 127 -32.17 28.53 -13.63
N VAL A 128 -32.07 29.50 -12.71
CA VAL A 128 -33.21 29.94 -11.89
C VAL A 128 -34.33 30.48 -12.76
N LEU A 129 -34.01 31.32 -13.76
CA LEU A 129 -35.01 31.86 -14.70
C LEU A 129 -35.65 30.76 -15.56
N ALA A 130 -34.86 29.77 -16.01
CA ALA A 130 -35.34 28.65 -16.80
C ALA A 130 -36.28 27.71 -16.04
N ALA A 131 -36.12 27.58 -14.71
CA ALA A 131 -37.04 26.82 -13.86
C ALA A 131 -38.46 27.41 -13.81
N GLY A 132 -38.60 28.70 -14.12
CA GLY A 132 -39.86 29.40 -14.34
C GLY A 132 -40.76 29.60 -13.11
N PRO A 133 -41.82 30.42 -13.25
CA PRO A 133 -42.80 30.65 -12.17
C PRO A 133 -43.61 29.38 -11.85
N PRO A 134 -44.22 29.28 -10.65
CA PRO A 134 -44.35 30.34 -9.66
C PRO A 134 -43.09 30.48 -8.77
N TRP A 135 -42.67 31.73 -8.51
CA TRP A 135 -41.41 32.07 -7.83
C TRP A 135 -41.42 31.85 -6.31
N ASN A 136 -42.57 31.46 -5.74
CA ASN A 136 -42.76 31.19 -4.31
C ASN A 136 -42.51 29.71 -3.93
N GLU A 137 -42.01 28.89 -4.86
CA GLU A 137 -41.67 27.48 -4.64
C GLU A 137 -40.13 27.27 -4.66
N PRO A 138 -39.42 27.68 -3.59
CA PRO A 138 -37.96 27.70 -3.58
C PRO A 138 -37.32 26.31 -3.75
N GLU A 139 -37.90 25.25 -3.17
CA GLU A 139 -37.36 23.88 -3.27
C GLU A 139 -37.47 23.32 -4.69
N ARG A 140 -38.61 23.55 -5.37
CA ARG A 140 -38.80 23.13 -6.77
C ARG A 140 -37.79 23.82 -7.68
N ILE A 141 -37.63 25.13 -7.53
CA ILE A 141 -36.73 25.94 -8.35
C ILE A 141 -35.27 25.56 -8.07
N ALA A 142 -34.89 25.37 -6.81
CA ALA A 142 -33.53 24.95 -6.46
C ALA A 142 -33.21 23.56 -7.02
N GLY A 143 -34.11 22.58 -6.87
CA GLY A 143 -33.92 21.25 -7.45
C GLY A 143 -33.79 21.27 -8.98
N ALA A 144 -34.67 22.00 -9.67
CA ALA A 144 -34.61 22.15 -11.12
C ALA A 144 -33.34 22.86 -11.60
N ALA A 145 -32.95 23.96 -10.93
CA ALA A 145 -31.76 24.72 -11.28
C ALA A 145 -30.47 23.91 -11.03
N ILE A 146 -30.35 23.22 -9.89
CA ILE A 146 -29.18 22.37 -9.59
C ILE A 146 -29.06 21.22 -10.59
N ASN A 147 -30.16 20.55 -10.92
CA ASN A 147 -30.16 19.47 -11.92
C ASN A 147 -29.76 19.98 -13.32
N GLN A 148 -30.17 21.20 -13.69
CA GLN A 148 -29.76 21.82 -14.95
C GLN A 148 -28.28 22.24 -14.95
N LEU A 149 -27.76 22.71 -13.81
CA LEU A 149 -26.37 23.14 -13.66
C LEU A 149 -25.40 21.95 -13.69
N ASN A 150 -25.77 20.82 -13.10
CA ASN A 150 -24.97 19.60 -13.01
C ASN A 150 -24.89 18.88 -14.38
N ASP A 151 -24.15 19.50 -15.29
CA ASP A 151 -24.06 19.14 -16.71
C ASP A 151 -22.69 18.54 -17.11
N TYR A 152 -21.82 18.23 -16.15
CA TYR A 152 -20.49 17.70 -16.42
C TYR A 152 -20.08 16.61 -15.44
N THR A 153 -19.59 15.49 -15.98
CA THR A 153 -18.96 14.40 -15.19
C THR A 153 -17.47 14.28 -15.52
N GLY A 154 -17.06 14.67 -16.73
CA GLY A 154 -15.79 14.29 -17.33
C GLY A 154 -15.84 12.85 -17.88
N TYR A 155 -14.68 12.30 -18.22
CA TYR A 155 -14.60 10.93 -18.72
C TYR A 155 -14.98 9.92 -17.63
N ARG A 156 -16.07 9.18 -17.86
CA ARG A 156 -16.61 8.14 -16.98
C ARG A 156 -17.02 6.92 -17.83
N PRO A 157 -16.37 5.74 -17.68
CA PRO A 157 -16.83 4.50 -18.29
C PRO A 157 -18.25 4.21 -17.83
N ILE A 158 -19.16 3.84 -18.72
CA ILE A 158 -20.54 3.55 -18.37
C ILE A 158 -20.81 2.08 -18.70
N ALA A 159 -21.15 1.29 -17.67
CA ALA A 159 -21.61 -0.07 -17.86
C ALA A 159 -22.90 -0.10 -18.70
N GLN A 160 -22.93 -0.93 -19.74
CA GLN A 160 -24.10 -1.11 -20.59
C GLN A 160 -24.80 -2.41 -20.23
N HIS A 161 -26.04 -2.36 -19.73
CA HIS A 161 -26.79 -3.57 -19.43
C HIS A 161 -27.21 -4.29 -20.73
N ARG A 162 -27.23 -5.64 -20.72
CA ARG A 162 -27.73 -6.46 -21.86
C ARG A 162 -29.17 -6.14 -22.28
N SER A 163 -29.93 -5.43 -21.44
CA SER A 163 -31.32 -5.00 -21.71
C SER A 163 -31.41 -3.67 -22.48
N GLY A 164 -30.28 -3.08 -22.87
CA GLY A 164 -30.22 -1.81 -23.61
C GLY A 164 -30.40 -0.56 -22.75
N ARG A 165 -30.56 -0.68 -21.42
CA ARG A 165 -30.45 0.45 -20.50
C ARG A 165 -28.97 0.77 -20.26
N ARG A 166 -28.54 1.95 -20.68
CA ARG A 166 -27.24 2.52 -20.27
C ARG A 166 -27.33 2.90 -18.80
N GLY A 167 -26.31 2.58 -18.01
CA GLY A 167 -26.15 3.23 -16.71
C GLY A 167 -26.04 4.75 -16.93
N GLU A 168 -26.63 5.55 -16.06
CA GLU A 168 -26.38 7.00 -16.05
C GLU A 168 -25.49 7.33 -14.86
N PRO A 169 -24.52 8.26 -14.99
CA PRO A 169 -23.78 8.76 -13.84
C PRO A 169 -24.73 9.25 -12.75
N TYR A 170 -24.34 9.08 -11.49
CA TYR A 170 -25.14 9.49 -10.35
C TYR A 170 -25.32 11.01 -10.32
N ALA A 171 -26.45 11.48 -9.78
CA ALA A 171 -26.77 12.91 -9.76
C ALA A 171 -25.75 13.74 -8.95
N HIS A 172 -25.18 13.15 -7.88
CA HIS A 172 -24.17 13.78 -7.02
C HIS A 172 -22.75 13.72 -7.60
N GLU A 173 -22.51 12.95 -8.67
CA GLU A 173 -21.23 12.88 -9.39
C GLU A 173 -21.09 14.03 -10.40
N ARG A 174 -22.22 14.52 -10.93
CA ARG A 174 -22.28 15.61 -11.90
C ARG A 174 -22.14 16.97 -11.23
N VAL A 175 -21.27 17.82 -11.78
CA VAL A 175 -21.06 19.20 -11.30
C VAL A 175 -21.22 20.19 -12.43
N ARG A 176 -21.32 21.47 -12.09
CA ARG A 176 -21.15 22.57 -13.04
C ARG A 176 -19.69 23.00 -13.08
N PRO A 177 -18.97 22.88 -14.22
CA PRO A 177 -17.66 23.49 -14.40
C PRO A 177 -17.74 25.01 -14.23
N VAL A 178 -16.74 25.58 -13.57
CA VAL A 178 -16.73 27.02 -13.27
C VAL A 178 -16.17 27.77 -14.47
N PRO A 179 -16.96 28.64 -15.13
CA PRO A 179 -16.50 29.31 -16.36
C PRO A 179 -15.35 30.28 -16.08
N LEU A 180 -14.28 30.17 -16.88
CA LEU A 180 -13.14 31.07 -16.93
C LEU A 180 -13.21 32.03 -18.13
N TYR A 181 -13.90 31.63 -19.19
CA TYR A 181 -14.15 32.44 -20.38
C TYR A 181 -15.41 31.93 -21.08
N ILE A 182 -16.21 32.87 -21.61
CA ILE A 182 -17.37 32.56 -22.46
C ILE A 182 -17.22 33.34 -23.77
N GLY A 183 -17.50 32.69 -24.90
CA GLY A 183 -17.54 33.32 -26.23
C GLY A 183 -18.42 34.57 -26.23
N ASP A 184 -18.00 35.63 -26.93
CA ASP A 184 -18.63 36.96 -26.96
C ASP A 184 -18.67 37.75 -25.64
N VAL A 185 -18.33 37.13 -24.50
CA VAL A 185 -18.28 37.75 -23.18
C VAL A 185 -16.85 38.14 -22.79
N GLY A 186 -15.89 37.22 -22.95
CA GLY A 186 -14.51 37.40 -22.51
C GLY A 186 -14.17 36.62 -21.22
N PRO A 187 -12.95 36.83 -20.68
CA PRO A 187 -12.50 36.14 -19.47
C PRO A 187 -13.25 36.59 -18.21
N ASP A 188 -13.44 35.66 -17.27
CA ASP A 188 -14.02 35.90 -15.95
C ASP A 188 -13.11 36.81 -15.11
N ARG A 189 -13.68 37.70 -14.29
CA ARG A 189 -12.93 38.62 -13.41
C ARG A 189 -12.45 37.98 -12.09
N GLY A 190 -12.40 36.66 -12.01
CA GLY A 190 -11.88 35.90 -10.88
C GLY A 190 -10.34 35.91 -10.75
N PRO A 191 -9.79 35.11 -9.82
CA PRO A 191 -8.35 35.10 -9.51
C PRO A 191 -7.47 34.65 -10.69
N TYR A 192 -8.04 33.92 -11.66
CA TYR A 192 -7.32 33.39 -12.82
C TYR A 192 -7.37 34.32 -14.05
N HIS A 193 -8.05 35.47 -13.96
CA HIS A 193 -8.31 36.39 -15.09
C HIS A 193 -7.05 36.66 -15.94
N ASP A 194 -5.98 37.13 -15.31
CA ASP A 194 -4.79 37.62 -16.01
C ASP A 194 -4.06 36.49 -16.77
N VAL A 195 -3.96 35.31 -16.15
CA VAL A 195 -3.31 34.13 -16.76
C VAL A 195 -4.14 33.60 -17.93
N VAL A 196 -5.46 33.50 -17.75
CA VAL A 196 -6.39 33.01 -18.79
C VAL A 196 -6.44 33.98 -19.98
N ALA A 197 -6.56 35.28 -19.71
CA ALA A 197 -6.58 36.31 -20.75
C ALA A 197 -5.31 36.23 -21.62
N LEU A 198 -4.14 36.10 -20.98
CA LEU A 198 -2.87 36.03 -21.68
C LEU A 198 -2.67 34.71 -22.44
N ALA A 199 -3.12 33.58 -21.88
CA ALA A 199 -3.09 32.29 -22.57
C ALA A 199 -3.94 32.33 -23.86
N LEU A 200 -5.16 32.90 -23.80
CA LEU A 200 -6.02 33.07 -24.97
C LEU A 200 -5.38 34.01 -26.01
N ASP A 201 -4.73 35.09 -25.58
CA ASP A 201 -4.01 36.00 -26.47
C ASP A 201 -2.81 35.33 -27.16
N ILE A 202 -2.09 34.45 -26.44
CA ILE A 202 -1.01 33.65 -27.02
C ILE A 202 -1.59 32.70 -28.07
N LEU A 203 -2.62 31.91 -27.73
CA LEU A 203 -3.25 30.95 -28.64
C LEU A 203 -3.77 31.59 -29.93
N ARG A 204 -4.33 32.82 -29.86
CA ARG A 204 -4.78 33.58 -31.04
C ARG A 204 -3.67 33.91 -32.04
N ARG A 205 -2.41 33.91 -31.59
CA ARG A 205 -1.23 34.25 -32.40
C ARG A 205 -0.45 33.02 -32.86
N VAL A 206 -0.75 31.83 -32.34
CA VAL A 206 -0.07 30.56 -32.71
C VAL A 206 -0.34 30.23 -34.19
N ASP A 207 0.61 29.56 -34.84
CA ASP A 207 0.44 29.08 -36.21
C ASP A 207 -0.74 28.08 -36.30
N SER A 208 -1.59 28.26 -37.31
CA SER A 208 -2.74 27.39 -37.59
C SER A 208 -2.38 25.90 -37.79
N SER A 209 -1.15 25.57 -38.16
CA SER A 209 -0.67 24.19 -38.28
C SER A 209 -0.55 23.50 -36.92
N VAL A 210 -0.03 24.19 -35.92
CA VAL A 210 0.08 23.68 -34.53
C VAL A 210 -1.31 23.52 -33.92
N LEU A 211 -2.19 24.51 -34.10
CA LEU A 211 -3.57 24.45 -33.62
C LEU A 211 -4.36 23.30 -34.25
N ARG A 212 -4.19 23.07 -35.56
CA ARG A 212 -4.80 21.91 -36.25
C ARG A 212 -4.21 20.58 -35.79
N ALA A 213 -2.90 20.50 -35.57
CA ALA A 213 -2.24 19.30 -35.08
C ALA A 213 -2.66 18.93 -33.64
N ALA A 214 -3.04 19.93 -32.83
CA ALA A 214 -3.56 19.77 -31.48
C ALA A 214 -5.10 19.66 -31.42
N TRP A 215 -5.79 19.65 -32.56
CA TRP A 215 -7.26 19.67 -32.67
C TRP A 215 -7.92 20.79 -31.84
N PHE A 216 -7.29 21.96 -31.77
CA PHE A 216 -7.77 23.09 -30.98
C PHE A 216 -8.15 24.27 -31.87
N ASP A 217 -9.46 24.54 -32.00
CA ASP A 217 -9.97 25.71 -32.72
C ASP A 217 -10.64 26.70 -31.75
N LEU A 218 -10.01 27.86 -31.58
CA LEU A 218 -10.52 28.95 -30.75
C LEU A 218 -11.88 29.48 -31.21
N ALA A 219 -12.22 29.37 -32.51
CA ALA A 219 -13.51 29.81 -33.02
C ALA A 219 -14.66 28.86 -32.66
N LEU A 220 -14.34 27.62 -32.25
CA LEU A 220 -15.31 26.64 -31.78
C LEU A 220 -15.46 26.61 -30.25
N LEU A 221 -14.59 27.32 -29.53
CA LEU A 221 -14.59 27.39 -28.07
C LEU A 221 -15.67 28.36 -27.55
N ASP A 222 -16.83 27.81 -27.17
CA ASP A 222 -17.92 28.58 -26.58
C ASP A 222 -17.67 28.86 -25.10
N GLU A 223 -17.02 27.93 -24.40
CA GLU A 223 -16.71 28.05 -22.97
C GLU A 223 -15.36 27.42 -22.61
N LEU A 224 -14.53 28.14 -21.87
CA LEU A 224 -13.39 27.58 -21.13
C LEU A 224 -13.78 27.60 -19.66
N ALA A 225 -13.66 26.47 -18.98
CA ALA A 225 -14.02 26.33 -17.57
C ALA A 225 -12.95 25.55 -16.82
N TYR A 226 -12.98 25.57 -15.49
CA TYR A 226 -12.24 24.62 -14.67
C TYR A 226 -13.17 23.64 -13.96
N ASP A 227 -12.66 22.45 -13.69
CA ASP A 227 -13.32 21.45 -12.86
C ASP A 227 -13.20 21.84 -11.37
N PRO A 228 -14.31 22.10 -10.65
CA PRO A 228 -14.27 22.48 -9.23
C PRO A 228 -14.01 21.31 -8.28
N ARG A 229 -13.89 20.07 -8.78
CA ARG A 229 -13.55 18.92 -7.94
C ARG A 229 -12.07 18.98 -7.54
N ALA A 230 -11.76 18.46 -6.36
CA ALA A 230 -10.38 18.33 -5.93
C ALA A 230 -9.65 17.35 -6.84
N TYR A 231 -8.40 17.67 -7.19
CA TYR A 231 -7.58 16.79 -7.99
C TYR A 231 -7.08 15.60 -7.14
N ASP A 232 -7.67 14.44 -7.36
CA ASP A 232 -7.36 13.17 -6.69
C ASP A 232 -6.27 12.40 -7.46
N PHE A 233 -5.01 12.44 -7.03
CA PHE A 233 -3.92 11.75 -7.75
C PHE A 233 -4.09 10.23 -7.81
N ASP A 234 -4.94 9.67 -6.94
CA ASP A 234 -5.19 8.24 -6.87
C ASP A 234 -6.27 7.80 -7.87
N HIS A 235 -7.16 8.71 -8.30
CA HIS A 235 -8.19 8.41 -9.30
C HIS A 235 -7.55 7.93 -10.63
N PRO A 236 -8.00 6.82 -11.25
CA PRO A 236 -7.38 6.23 -12.43
C PRO A 236 -7.27 7.19 -13.62
N ILE A 237 -8.28 8.05 -13.85
CA ILE A 237 -8.23 9.10 -14.88
C ILE A 237 -7.03 10.05 -14.72
N HIS A 238 -6.61 10.32 -13.49
CA HIS A 238 -5.53 11.28 -13.17
C HIS A 238 -4.13 10.68 -13.30
N LYS A 239 -4.03 9.34 -13.34
CA LYS A 239 -2.79 8.63 -13.67
C LYS A 239 -2.45 8.69 -15.17
N ARG A 240 -3.37 9.21 -15.99
CA ARG A 240 -3.20 9.28 -17.44
C ARG A 240 -2.30 10.46 -17.85
N PRO A 241 -1.46 10.28 -18.90
CA PRO A 241 -0.67 11.37 -19.45
C PRO A 241 -1.54 12.55 -19.88
N ASN A 242 -1.07 13.77 -19.57
CA ASN A 242 -1.69 15.06 -19.93
C ASN A 242 -3.11 15.33 -19.40
N HIS A 243 -3.78 14.39 -18.71
CA HIS A 243 -5.15 14.63 -18.24
C HIS A 243 -5.24 15.75 -17.19
N HIS A 244 -4.22 15.90 -16.35
CA HIS A 244 -4.14 17.03 -15.40
C HIS A 244 -4.17 18.40 -16.08
N PHE A 245 -3.87 18.50 -17.39
CA PHE A 245 -3.92 19.76 -18.12
C PHE A 245 -5.31 20.14 -18.63
N GLY A 246 -6.26 19.21 -18.63
CA GLY A 246 -7.64 19.42 -19.09
C GLY A 246 -8.04 18.57 -20.29
N GLN A 247 -9.33 18.64 -20.63
CA GLN A 247 -9.93 17.88 -21.72
C GLN A 247 -11.10 18.64 -22.36
N TRP A 248 -11.47 18.26 -23.58
CA TRP A 248 -12.75 18.66 -24.15
C TRP A 248 -13.89 17.98 -23.41
N ASP A 249 -14.97 18.72 -23.20
CA ASP A 249 -16.18 18.20 -22.60
C ASP A 249 -16.95 17.31 -23.58
N LEU A 250 -17.07 16.04 -23.21
CA LEU A 250 -17.66 14.99 -24.04
C LEU A 250 -19.19 15.11 -24.15
N ASP A 251 -19.83 15.82 -23.23
CA ASP A 251 -21.29 15.95 -23.19
C ASP A 251 -21.80 17.17 -23.99
N LEU A 252 -20.94 18.17 -24.23
CA LEU A 252 -21.31 19.40 -24.95
C LEU A 252 -20.83 19.39 -26.41
N ILE A 253 -21.61 18.71 -27.26
CA ILE A 253 -21.34 18.52 -28.70
C ILE A 253 -22.29 19.37 -29.55
N ASP A 254 -21.78 19.99 -30.62
CA ASP A 254 -22.61 20.70 -31.60
C ASP A 254 -23.25 19.75 -32.65
N GLN A 255 -24.12 20.28 -33.49
CA GLN A 255 -24.76 19.50 -34.57
C GLN A 255 -23.78 18.97 -35.63
N ARG A 256 -22.54 19.45 -35.65
CA ARG A 256 -21.48 19.04 -36.58
C ARG A 256 -20.52 18.03 -35.96
N GLY A 257 -20.72 17.65 -34.69
CA GLY A 257 -19.90 16.68 -33.98
C GLY A 257 -18.67 17.26 -33.26
N PHE A 258 -18.57 18.58 -33.09
CA PHE A 258 -17.45 19.23 -32.39
C PHE A 258 -17.80 19.55 -30.93
N PHE A 259 -16.86 19.29 -30.03
CA PHE A 259 -16.93 19.71 -28.64
C PHE A 259 -16.84 21.24 -28.50
N ARG A 260 -17.58 21.82 -27.55
CA ARG A 260 -17.72 23.28 -27.40
C ARG A 260 -17.20 23.88 -26.10
N ARG A 261 -16.95 23.04 -25.10
CA ARG A 261 -16.41 23.43 -23.80
C ARG A 261 -15.08 22.73 -23.54
N PHE A 262 -14.05 23.49 -23.19
CA PHE A 262 -12.77 22.94 -22.72
C PHE A 262 -12.67 23.11 -21.21
N VAL A 263 -12.36 22.02 -20.49
CA VAL A 263 -12.30 22.01 -19.02
C VAL A 263 -10.88 21.74 -18.56
N VAL A 264 -10.26 22.74 -17.90
CA VAL A 264 -8.94 22.61 -17.27
C VAL A 264 -9.07 22.16 -15.82
N GLN A 265 -8.02 21.54 -15.26
CA GLN A 265 -8.01 21.20 -13.84
C GLN A 265 -7.60 22.41 -13.00
N GLN A 266 -8.30 22.65 -11.89
CA GLN A 266 -8.02 23.79 -11.02
C GLN A 266 -6.58 23.78 -10.48
N VAL A 267 -6.04 22.60 -10.19
CA VAL A 267 -4.67 22.43 -9.67
C VAL A 267 -3.60 23.02 -10.61
N THR A 268 -3.80 22.95 -11.94
CA THR A 268 -2.89 23.55 -12.91
C THR A 268 -2.92 25.07 -12.85
N LEU A 269 -4.10 25.66 -12.67
CA LEU A 269 -4.24 27.11 -12.53
C LEU A 269 -3.61 27.59 -11.22
N ASP A 270 -3.87 26.89 -10.12
CA ASP A 270 -3.29 27.21 -8.81
C ASP A 270 -1.76 27.10 -8.82
N ALA A 271 -1.22 26.07 -9.47
CA ALA A 271 0.23 25.90 -9.64
C ALA A 271 0.86 27.07 -10.41
N LEU A 272 0.23 27.50 -11.51
CA LEU A 272 0.72 28.61 -12.34
C LEU A 272 0.63 29.96 -11.61
N VAL A 273 -0.49 30.25 -10.94
CA VAL A 273 -0.66 31.48 -10.14
C VAL A 273 0.31 31.51 -8.97
N SER A 274 0.52 30.37 -8.28
CA SER A 274 1.44 30.29 -7.13
C SER A 274 2.86 30.74 -7.49
N ARG A 275 3.31 30.51 -8.73
CA ARG A 275 4.64 30.92 -9.20
C ARG A 275 4.78 32.43 -9.31
N ILE A 276 3.69 33.14 -9.63
CA ILE A 276 3.68 34.59 -9.80
C ILE A 276 3.85 35.27 -8.44
N ASP A 277 3.24 34.71 -7.40
CA ASP A 277 3.26 35.25 -6.03
C ASP A 277 4.43 34.71 -5.19
N ALA A 278 5.08 33.63 -5.62
CA ALA A 278 6.17 33.00 -4.88
C ALA A 278 7.43 33.90 -4.79
N PRO A 279 8.11 33.93 -3.63
CA PRO A 279 9.40 34.62 -3.51
C PRO A 279 10.44 33.94 -4.41
N GLN A 280 11.12 34.74 -5.24
CA GLN A 280 12.10 34.22 -6.19
C GLN A 280 13.34 33.62 -5.50
N PRO A 281 13.94 32.56 -6.06
CA PRO A 281 15.13 31.92 -5.51
C PRO A 281 16.30 32.89 -5.34
N ARG A 282 17.06 32.77 -4.24
CA ARG A 282 18.27 33.58 -4.02
C ARG A 282 19.36 33.18 -5.02
N GLY A 283 19.87 34.14 -5.80
CA GLY A 283 21.00 33.94 -6.72
C GLY A 283 20.61 33.85 -8.20
N GLU A 284 19.32 33.85 -8.54
CA GLU A 284 18.85 33.92 -9.93
C GLU A 284 18.56 35.36 -10.38
N PRO A 285 18.63 35.66 -11.70
CA PRO A 285 18.23 36.97 -12.23
C PRO A 285 16.77 37.26 -11.87
N LYS A 286 16.52 38.40 -11.25
CA LYS A 286 15.19 38.76 -10.75
C LYS A 286 14.21 38.95 -11.91
N ALA A 287 13.26 38.03 -12.08
CA ALA A 287 12.21 38.14 -13.09
C ALA A 287 11.17 39.21 -12.66
N THR A 288 10.57 39.91 -13.61
CA THR A 288 9.45 40.81 -13.30
C THR A 288 8.15 40.03 -13.15
N ARG A 289 7.14 40.60 -12.47
CA ARG A 289 5.82 39.98 -12.34
C ARG A 289 5.18 39.74 -13.73
N ASP A 290 5.35 40.69 -14.65
CA ASP A 290 4.81 40.59 -16.00
C ASP A 290 5.49 39.49 -16.83
N GLU A 291 6.79 39.28 -16.65
CA GLU A 291 7.51 38.15 -17.26
C GLU A 291 7.00 36.80 -16.73
N LEU A 292 6.80 36.68 -15.41
CA LEU A 292 6.28 35.45 -14.80
C LEU A 292 4.83 35.17 -15.23
N LEU A 293 4.01 36.23 -15.34
CA LEU A 293 2.65 36.13 -15.85
C LEU A 293 2.63 35.66 -17.31
N PHE A 294 3.51 36.20 -18.16
CA PHE A 294 3.66 35.74 -19.55
C PHE A 294 4.07 34.28 -19.64
N GLU A 295 5.05 33.85 -18.85
CA GLU A 295 5.46 32.45 -18.80
C GLU A 295 4.33 31.53 -18.29
N ALA A 296 3.54 31.97 -17.32
CA ALA A 296 2.39 31.22 -16.82
C ALA A 296 1.30 31.08 -17.90
N GLY A 297 0.97 32.15 -18.61
CA GLY A 297 0.04 32.11 -19.75
C GLY A 297 0.54 31.25 -20.91
N ALA A 298 1.84 31.27 -21.19
CA ALA A 298 2.48 30.43 -22.19
C ALA A 298 2.39 28.94 -21.86
N VAL A 299 2.68 28.56 -20.61
CA VAL A 299 2.54 27.18 -20.15
C VAL A 299 1.08 26.75 -20.11
N LEU A 300 0.14 27.61 -19.70
CA LEU A 300 -1.29 27.30 -19.76
C LEU A 300 -1.73 27.02 -21.20
N ALA A 301 -1.33 27.86 -22.16
CA ALA A 301 -1.63 27.65 -23.58
C ALA A 301 -1.04 26.31 -24.09
N GLY A 302 0.23 26.02 -23.79
CA GLY A 302 0.86 24.77 -24.20
C GLY A 302 0.21 23.52 -23.58
N THR A 303 -0.20 23.61 -22.31
CA THR A 303 -0.87 22.51 -21.60
C THR A 303 -2.29 22.26 -22.11
N MET A 304 -3.05 23.31 -22.42
CA MET A 304 -4.35 23.18 -23.09
C MET A 304 -4.24 22.48 -24.46
N LEU A 305 -3.20 22.79 -25.25
CA LEU A 305 -2.96 22.11 -26.53
C LEU A 305 -2.66 20.62 -26.34
N MET A 306 -1.85 20.27 -25.34
CA MET A 306 -1.55 18.87 -25.02
C MET A 306 -2.81 18.10 -24.57
N GLY A 307 -3.62 18.67 -23.68
CA GLY A 307 -4.88 18.06 -23.23
C GLY A 307 -5.92 17.90 -24.34
N SER A 308 -6.00 18.89 -25.24
CA SER A 308 -6.80 18.83 -26.46
C SER A 308 -6.35 17.70 -27.39
N GLY A 309 -5.05 17.52 -27.57
CA GLY A 309 -4.51 16.44 -28.40
C GLY A 309 -4.85 15.04 -27.89
N THR A 310 -4.87 14.85 -26.57
CA THR A 310 -5.29 13.58 -25.96
C THR A 310 -6.78 13.31 -26.18
N THR A 311 -7.64 14.33 -26.09
CA THR A 311 -9.11 14.15 -26.18
C THR A 311 -9.61 14.12 -27.62
N GLY A 312 -9.02 14.92 -28.51
CA GLY A 312 -9.55 15.20 -29.85
C GLY A 312 -10.70 16.22 -29.82
N ASN A 313 -11.08 16.75 -30.99
CA ASN A 313 -12.12 17.79 -31.12
C ASN A 313 -13.55 17.26 -31.31
N GLY A 314 -13.73 15.94 -31.34
CA GLY A 314 -15.04 15.31 -31.48
C GLY A 314 -15.00 13.81 -31.19
N PRO A 315 -16.16 13.15 -31.03
CA PRO A 315 -16.24 11.72 -30.67
C PRO A 315 -15.58 10.76 -31.67
N GLU A 316 -15.50 11.13 -32.95
CA GLU A 316 -14.91 10.32 -34.02
C GLU A 316 -13.44 10.71 -34.32
N CYS A 317 -12.82 11.57 -33.50
CA CYS A 317 -11.48 12.09 -33.76
C CYS A 317 -10.38 11.02 -33.68
N HIS A 318 -10.48 10.13 -32.69
CA HIS A 318 -9.55 9.02 -32.49
C HIS A 318 -10.29 7.71 -32.79
N ASP A 319 -9.77 6.92 -33.73
CA ASP A 319 -10.33 5.61 -34.04
C ASP A 319 -9.78 4.52 -33.11
N SER A 320 -10.23 3.28 -33.27
CA SER A 320 -9.80 2.16 -32.44
C SER A 320 -8.36 1.69 -32.70
N THR A 321 -7.65 2.27 -33.66
CA THR A 321 -6.26 1.93 -33.99
C THR A 321 -5.25 2.92 -33.37
N VAL A 322 -5.71 4.04 -32.82
CA VAL A 322 -4.89 4.99 -32.08
C VAL A 322 -4.61 4.45 -30.67
N THR A 323 -3.33 4.31 -30.33
CA THR A 323 -2.85 3.96 -28.99
C THR A 323 -2.11 5.16 -28.38
N LEU A 324 -1.92 5.18 -27.05
CA LEU A 324 -1.13 6.22 -26.40
C LEU A 324 0.32 6.27 -26.92
N ALA A 325 0.91 5.11 -27.23
CA ALA A 325 2.27 5.00 -27.79
C ALA A 325 2.43 5.77 -29.11
N ASN A 326 1.41 5.76 -29.97
CA ASN A 326 1.43 6.50 -31.24
C ASN A 326 1.01 7.97 -31.08
N LEU A 327 0.19 8.29 -30.09
CA LEU A 327 -0.35 9.63 -29.87
C LEU A 327 0.66 10.55 -29.15
N LEU A 328 1.34 10.05 -28.12
CA LEU A 328 2.26 10.86 -27.29
C LEU A 328 3.43 11.48 -28.08
N PRO A 329 4.10 10.78 -29.02
CA PRO A 329 5.16 11.38 -29.85
C PRO A 329 4.64 12.53 -30.72
N ARG A 330 3.41 12.41 -31.25
CA ARG A 330 2.77 13.49 -32.02
C ARG A 330 2.49 14.70 -31.14
N ILE A 331 2.03 14.48 -29.91
CA ILE A 331 1.81 15.52 -28.91
C ILE A 331 3.11 16.25 -28.56
N ALA A 332 4.18 15.49 -28.31
CA ALA A 332 5.50 16.05 -28.02
C ALA A 332 6.01 16.91 -29.18
N ALA A 333 5.85 16.44 -30.43
CA ALA A 333 6.32 17.15 -31.62
C ALA A 333 5.69 18.55 -31.79
N TYR A 334 4.35 18.66 -31.72
CA TYR A 334 3.72 19.98 -31.87
C TYR A 334 3.91 20.86 -30.62
N ARG A 335 4.05 20.27 -29.42
CA ARG A 335 4.40 21.01 -28.19
C ARG A 335 5.75 21.69 -28.34
N ASP A 336 6.74 20.96 -28.84
CA ASP A 336 8.09 21.50 -29.02
C ASP A 336 8.12 22.57 -30.11
N ALA A 337 7.35 22.36 -31.20
CA ALA A 337 7.14 23.38 -32.22
C ALA A 337 6.48 24.66 -31.66
N PHE A 338 5.45 24.52 -30.82
CA PHE A 338 4.76 25.63 -30.15
C PHE A 338 5.73 26.47 -29.31
N TYR A 339 6.49 25.83 -28.42
CA TYR A 339 7.41 26.56 -27.56
C TYR A 339 8.60 27.15 -28.32
N ALA A 340 9.11 26.46 -29.34
CA ALA A 340 10.17 26.98 -30.20
C ALA A 340 9.73 28.26 -30.92
N ASP A 341 8.54 28.26 -31.54
CA ASP A 341 7.97 29.46 -32.18
C ASP A 341 7.76 30.58 -31.16
N LEU A 342 7.20 30.27 -29.99
CA LEU A 342 6.95 31.28 -28.97
C LEU A 342 8.23 31.97 -28.48
N ILE A 343 9.33 31.23 -28.30
CA ILE A 343 10.63 31.80 -27.91
C ILE A 343 11.14 32.81 -28.94
N THR A 344 10.96 32.57 -30.24
CA THR A 344 11.42 33.51 -31.28
C THR A 344 10.71 34.85 -31.24
N ARG A 345 9.52 34.90 -30.62
CA ARG A 345 8.67 36.10 -30.52
C ARG A 345 8.91 36.89 -29.22
N VAL A 346 9.57 36.29 -28.23
CA VAL A 346 9.99 37.00 -27.01
C VAL A 346 11.25 37.81 -27.32
N GLY A 347 11.26 39.09 -26.96
CA GLY A 347 12.39 40.00 -27.18
C GLY A 347 12.94 40.61 -25.89
N GLY A 348 14.10 41.26 -25.99
CA GLY A 348 14.71 42.00 -24.87
C GLY A 348 15.31 41.13 -23.77
N ALA A 349 15.39 41.68 -22.55
CA ALA A 349 16.01 41.03 -21.39
C ALA A 349 15.33 39.70 -21.00
N HIS A 350 14.02 39.58 -21.26
CA HIS A 350 13.26 38.34 -21.01
C HIS A 350 13.75 37.19 -21.90
N ALA A 351 14.01 37.46 -23.18
CA ALA A 351 14.50 36.45 -24.13
C ALA A 351 15.89 35.93 -23.74
N GLU A 352 16.79 36.83 -23.32
CA GLU A 352 18.13 36.44 -22.87
C GLU A 352 18.07 35.53 -21.62
N ARG A 353 17.16 35.82 -20.68
CA ARG A 353 16.92 34.99 -19.50
C ARG A 353 16.39 33.61 -19.89
N LEU A 354 15.38 33.54 -20.75
CA LEU A 354 14.82 32.27 -21.22
C LEU A 354 15.86 31.43 -21.98
N GLN A 355 16.72 32.05 -22.79
CA GLN A 355 17.81 31.35 -23.49
C GLN A 355 18.87 30.79 -22.52
N ALA A 356 19.20 31.53 -21.45
CA ALA A 356 20.07 31.02 -20.40
C ALA A 356 19.42 29.85 -19.64
N GLU A 357 18.12 29.96 -19.36
CA GLU A 357 17.33 28.90 -18.73
C GLU A 357 17.27 27.63 -19.59
N ILE A 358 17.03 27.75 -20.90
CA ILE A 358 17.01 26.62 -21.85
C ILE A 358 18.37 25.91 -21.89
N ARG A 359 19.49 26.65 -21.86
CA ARG A 359 20.82 26.01 -21.83
C ARG A 359 21.04 25.21 -20.55
N ARG A 360 20.51 25.69 -19.42
CA ARG A 360 20.64 25.06 -18.09
C ARG A 360 19.71 23.85 -17.94
N LEU A 361 18.43 24.02 -18.23
CA LEU A 361 17.37 23.03 -17.99
C LEU A 361 17.09 22.15 -19.22
N LYS A 362 17.73 22.44 -20.36
CA LYS A 362 17.56 21.75 -21.65
C LYS A 362 16.12 21.71 -22.17
N GLN A 363 15.26 22.62 -21.69
CA GLN A 363 13.86 22.70 -22.06
C GLN A 363 13.39 24.17 -22.21
N PRO A 364 12.59 24.48 -23.25
CA PRO A 364 11.82 25.71 -23.35
C PRO A 364 10.92 25.96 -22.14
N PHE A 365 10.94 27.18 -21.60
CA PHE A 365 10.17 27.56 -20.40
C PHE A 365 10.35 26.58 -19.23
N GLY A 366 11.56 26.01 -19.11
CA GLY A 366 11.88 24.98 -18.13
C GLY A 366 11.53 25.42 -16.72
N GLY A 367 11.81 26.67 -16.32
CA GLY A 367 11.52 27.16 -14.97
C GLY A 367 10.03 27.13 -14.63
N ALA A 368 9.16 27.45 -15.59
CA ALA A 368 7.72 27.41 -15.43
C ALA A 368 7.18 25.97 -15.35
N ARG A 369 7.66 25.11 -16.25
CA ARG A 369 7.26 23.70 -16.33
C ARG A 369 7.77 22.88 -15.14
N HIS A 370 9.02 23.10 -14.72
CA HIS A 370 9.58 22.50 -13.52
C HIS A 370 8.83 22.95 -12.27
N HIS A 371 8.43 24.23 -12.17
CA HIS A 371 7.60 24.68 -11.04
C HIS A 371 6.23 24.00 -11.03
N LEU A 372 5.56 23.89 -12.18
CA LEU A 372 4.28 23.16 -12.30
C LEU A 372 4.42 21.70 -11.86
N ASN A 373 5.40 20.98 -12.40
CA ASN A 373 5.64 19.57 -12.04
C ASN A 373 6.03 19.42 -10.57
N ALA A 374 6.89 20.31 -10.04
CA ALA A 374 7.28 20.28 -8.64
C ALA A 374 6.12 20.61 -7.69
N TYR A 375 5.22 21.52 -8.09
CA TYR A 375 4.01 21.82 -7.33
C TYR A 375 3.08 20.62 -7.28
N LEU A 376 2.82 19.97 -8.43
CA LEU A 376 2.00 18.76 -8.51
C LEU A 376 2.61 17.61 -7.71
N ALA A 377 3.93 17.39 -7.81
CA ALA A 377 4.64 16.37 -7.05
C ALA A 377 4.57 16.62 -5.53
N ARG A 378 4.75 17.87 -5.09
CA ARG A 378 4.61 18.25 -3.67
C ARG A 378 3.18 18.05 -3.18
N LEU A 379 2.19 18.42 -3.98
CA LEU A 379 0.79 18.23 -3.62
C LEU A 379 0.45 16.73 -3.53
N ARG A 380 0.88 15.92 -4.50
CA ARG A 380 0.73 14.46 -4.46
C ARG A 380 1.39 13.86 -3.22
N ALA A 381 2.64 14.24 -2.92
CA ALA A 381 3.35 13.76 -1.74
C ALA A 381 2.64 14.18 -0.44
N ALA A 382 2.15 15.41 -0.34
CA ALA A 382 1.39 15.88 0.80
C ALA A 382 0.08 15.10 0.96
N GLN A 383 -0.67 14.89 -0.14
CA GLN A 383 -1.89 14.09 -0.13
C GLN A 383 -1.58 12.67 0.37
N MET A 384 -0.65 11.95 -0.26
CA MET A 384 -0.28 10.59 0.13
C MET A 384 0.13 10.49 1.61
N ALA A 385 0.98 11.43 2.08
CA ALA A 385 1.45 11.44 3.47
C ALA A 385 0.30 11.68 4.46
N HIS A 386 -0.51 12.73 4.26
CA HIS A 386 -1.61 13.05 5.16
C HIS A 386 -2.70 11.98 5.14
N VAL A 387 -3.03 11.41 3.98
CA VAL A 387 -4.00 10.31 3.87
C VAL A 387 -3.51 9.07 4.61
N HIS A 388 -2.25 8.68 4.41
CA HIS A 388 -1.69 7.51 5.10
C HIS A 388 -1.68 7.69 6.62
N VAL A 389 -1.24 8.85 7.12
CA VAL A 389 -1.26 9.16 8.56
C VAL A 389 -2.69 9.21 9.10
N ALA A 390 -3.64 9.78 8.34
CA ALA A 390 -5.05 9.80 8.73
C ALA A 390 -5.62 8.38 8.84
N HIS A 391 -5.28 7.47 7.92
CA HIS A 391 -5.66 6.07 8.01
C HIS A 391 -5.06 5.39 9.24
N VAL A 392 -3.76 5.57 9.50
CA VAL A 392 -3.13 5.00 10.70
C VAL A 392 -3.80 5.50 11.98
N TYR A 393 -4.09 6.79 12.09
CA TYR A 393 -4.82 7.32 13.25
C TYR A 393 -6.25 6.77 13.35
N ALA A 394 -6.94 6.58 12.22
CA ALA A 394 -8.27 5.99 12.19
C ALA A 394 -8.25 4.54 12.67
N GLU A 395 -7.28 3.72 12.23
CA GLU A 395 -7.11 2.33 12.69
C GLU A 395 -6.71 2.25 14.17
N MET A 396 -5.90 3.19 14.65
CA MET A 396 -5.57 3.29 16.08
C MET A 396 -6.74 3.80 16.95
N GLY A 397 -7.82 4.29 16.34
CA GLY A 397 -8.99 4.87 17.02
C GLY A 397 -8.79 6.30 17.55
N PHE A 398 -7.86 7.06 16.98
CA PHE A 398 -7.65 8.49 17.26
C PHE A 398 -8.46 9.37 16.29
N GLU A 399 -9.78 9.37 16.42
CA GLU A 399 -10.70 10.05 15.49
C GLU A 399 -10.36 11.53 15.25
N GLU A 400 -10.06 12.30 16.31
CA GLU A 400 -9.76 13.73 16.15
C GLU A 400 -8.46 13.97 15.38
N ALA A 401 -7.44 13.14 15.60
CA ALA A 401 -6.17 13.25 14.88
C ALA A 401 -6.35 12.85 13.42
N ALA A 402 -7.06 11.76 13.16
CA ALA A 402 -7.39 11.29 11.82
C ALA A 402 -8.14 12.38 11.02
N ARG A 403 -9.17 13.00 11.61
CA ARG A 403 -9.91 14.10 10.97
C ARG A 403 -9.07 15.34 10.71
N ARG A 404 -8.13 15.68 11.61
CA ARG A 404 -7.22 16.83 11.40
C ARG A 404 -6.32 16.61 10.20
N GLU A 405 -5.72 15.44 10.07
CA GLU A 405 -4.87 15.08 8.93
C GLU A 405 -5.68 14.99 7.63
N ALA A 406 -6.84 14.33 7.67
CA ALA A 406 -7.73 14.23 6.50
C ALA A 406 -8.27 15.59 6.04
N ALA A 407 -8.48 16.55 6.96
CA ALA A 407 -8.94 17.90 6.61
C ALA A 407 -7.91 18.74 5.84
N VAL A 408 -6.62 18.38 5.89
CA VAL A 408 -5.58 19.02 5.06
C VAL A 408 -5.75 18.63 3.59
N VAL A 409 -6.26 17.44 3.33
CA VAL A 409 -6.43 16.87 1.98
C VAL A 409 -7.78 17.32 1.41
N PRO A 410 -7.82 18.01 0.25
CA PRO A 410 -9.08 18.51 -0.31
C PRO A 410 -9.95 17.41 -0.96
N VAL A 411 -9.39 16.22 -1.15
CA VAL A 411 -9.99 15.12 -1.90
C VAL A 411 -11.12 14.43 -1.11
N ALA A 412 -12.26 14.21 -1.77
CA ALA A 412 -13.44 13.59 -1.16
C ALA A 412 -13.23 12.10 -0.82
N SER A 413 -12.60 11.33 -1.72
CA SER A 413 -12.31 9.89 -1.53
C SER A 413 -11.58 9.64 -0.21
N ALA A 414 -10.42 10.27 -0.02
CA ALA A 414 -9.62 10.15 1.19
C ALA A 414 -10.35 10.55 2.48
N ARG A 415 -11.15 11.63 2.44
CA ARG A 415 -11.87 12.12 3.63
C ARG A 415 -13.02 11.21 4.03
N MET A 416 -13.82 10.77 3.06
CA MET A 416 -14.92 9.85 3.32
C MET A 416 -14.41 8.49 3.77
N MET A 417 -13.35 7.99 3.13
CA MET A 417 -12.61 6.78 3.52
C MET A 417 -12.15 6.84 4.98
N CYS A 418 -11.49 7.94 5.37
CA CYS A 418 -11.05 8.17 6.75
C CYS A 418 -12.22 8.18 7.74
N GLU A 419 -13.34 8.83 7.41
CA GLU A 419 -14.52 8.89 8.28
C GLU A 419 -15.20 7.51 8.42
N ILE A 420 -15.27 6.72 7.34
CA ILE A 420 -15.78 5.34 7.37
C ILE A 420 -14.91 4.48 8.29
N ARG A 421 -13.59 4.49 8.09
CA ARG A 421 -12.64 3.76 8.96
C ARG A 421 -12.78 4.19 10.43
N CYS A 422 -12.87 5.49 10.70
CA CYS A 422 -13.10 5.99 12.06
C CYS A 422 -14.39 5.41 12.69
N ARG A 423 -15.49 5.32 11.93
CA ARG A 423 -16.75 4.73 12.42
C ARG A 423 -16.63 3.23 12.68
N LEU A 424 -15.97 2.49 11.80
CA LEU A 424 -15.74 1.05 11.95
C LEU A 424 -14.87 0.75 13.17
N THR A 425 -13.69 1.37 13.29
CA THR A 425 -12.81 1.22 14.45
C THR A 425 -13.53 1.59 15.75
N SER A 426 -14.33 2.65 15.73
CA SER A 426 -15.09 3.07 16.93
C SER A 426 -16.20 2.08 17.29
N CYS A 427 -16.81 1.41 16.30
CA CYS A 427 -17.75 0.32 16.52
C CYS A 427 -17.04 -0.89 17.15
N GLU A 428 -15.90 -1.31 16.60
CA GLU A 428 -15.09 -2.42 17.10
C GLU A 428 -14.62 -2.18 18.56
N ARG A 429 -14.14 -0.97 18.87
CA ARG A 429 -13.73 -0.61 20.24
C ARG A 429 -14.86 -0.64 21.26
N ASP A 430 -16.07 -0.29 20.84
CA ASP A 430 -17.24 -0.40 21.72
C ASP A 430 -17.58 -1.86 22.01
N LEU A 431 -17.34 -2.76 21.05
CA LEU A 431 -17.50 -4.21 21.22
C LEU A 431 -16.40 -4.80 22.10
N ASP A 432 -15.14 -4.36 21.94
CA ASP A 432 -14.03 -4.79 22.80
C ASP A 432 -14.29 -4.42 24.28
N ARG A 433 -14.69 -3.18 24.55
CA ARG A 433 -15.06 -2.72 25.92
C ARG A 433 -16.19 -3.55 26.53
N ARG A 434 -17.13 -3.98 25.70
CA ARG A 434 -18.26 -4.82 26.13
C ARG A 434 -17.80 -6.22 26.50
N ALA A 435 -16.94 -6.83 25.67
CA ALA A 435 -16.35 -8.15 25.92
C ALA A 435 -15.53 -8.14 27.23
N GLU A 436 -14.71 -7.11 27.47
CA GLU A 436 -13.98 -6.92 28.73
C GLU A 436 -14.92 -6.87 29.96
N THR A 437 -16.05 -6.18 29.83
CA THR A 437 -17.06 -6.08 30.90
C THR A 437 -17.77 -7.43 31.12
N ALA A 438 -18.01 -8.21 30.06
CA ALA A 438 -18.59 -9.56 30.14
C ALA A 438 -17.66 -10.56 30.86
N ALA A 439 -16.34 -10.40 30.70
CA ALA A 439 -15.31 -11.23 31.32
C ALA A 439 -15.04 -10.92 32.81
N GLY A 440 -15.87 -10.10 33.45
CA GLY A 440 -15.80 -9.82 34.90
C GLY A 440 -15.04 -8.55 35.30
N ALA A 441 -14.69 -7.67 34.34
CA ALA A 441 -14.19 -6.34 34.67
C ALA A 441 -15.32 -5.47 35.22
N ASN A 442 -15.15 -4.97 36.45
CA ASN A 442 -16.14 -4.18 37.18
C ASN A 442 -16.21 -2.74 36.61
N VAL A 443 -16.67 -2.58 35.37
CA VAL A 443 -16.89 -1.28 34.73
C VAL A 443 -18.29 -0.80 35.10
N ALA A 444 -18.35 0.08 36.10
CA ALA A 444 -19.59 0.62 36.62
C ALA A 444 -20.28 1.55 35.58
N GLY A 445 -21.55 1.26 35.26
CA GLY A 445 -22.52 2.31 34.89
C GLY A 445 -23.11 2.33 33.48
N LEU A 446 -22.67 1.48 32.55
CA LEU A 446 -23.27 1.42 31.19
C LEU A 446 -24.18 0.19 31.07
N GLN A 447 -25.43 0.39 30.69
CA GLN A 447 -26.32 -0.74 30.39
C GLN A 447 -25.84 -1.41 29.10
N ALA A 448 -25.58 -2.72 29.15
CA ALA A 448 -25.03 -3.52 28.05
C ALA A 448 -25.78 -3.33 26.72
N ASP A 449 -27.11 -3.23 26.77
CA ASP A 449 -27.95 -3.01 25.58
C ASP A 449 -27.73 -1.64 24.92
N SER A 450 -27.30 -0.63 25.68
CA SER A 450 -27.03 0.72 25.14
C SER A 450 -25.74 0.77 24.31
N VAL A 451 -24.73 -0.02 24.67
CA VAL A 451 -23.45 -0.10 23.95
C VAL A 451 -23.64 -0.82 22.62
N LEU A 452 -24.34 -1.96 22.62
CA LEU A 452 -24.63 -2.70 21.39
C LEU A 452 -25.45 -1.87 20.40
N LYS A 453 -26.42 -1.09 20.91
CA LYS A 453 -27.18 -0.18 20.06
C LYS A 453 -26.30 0.94 19.48
N THR A 454 -25.43 1.53 20.29
CA THR A 454 -24.49 2.59 19.83
C THR A 454 -23.54 2.06 18.75
N ALA A 455 -23.01 0.84 18.93
CA ALA A 455 -22.17 0.19 17.94
C ALA A 455 -22.94 -0.09 16.62
N ALA A 456 -24.18 -0.57 16.73
CA ALA A 456 -25.06 -0.78 15.56
C ALA A 456 -25.42 0.54 14.83
N ASP A 457 -25.59 1.64 15.56
CA ASP A 457 -25.85 2.96 14.98
C ASP A 457 -24.59 3.49 14.25
N ARG A 458 -23.39 3.32 14.82
CA ARG A 458 -22.10 3.67 14.17
C ARG A 458 -21.86 2.88 12.88
N LEU A 459 -22.20 1.58 12.88
CA LEU A 459 -22.08 0.75 11.68
C LEU A 459 -23.06 1.22 10.59
N ALA A 460 -24.28 1.61 10.96
CA ALA A 460 -25.24 2.19 10.01
C ALA A 460 -24.78 3.53 9.44
N GLU A 461 -24.10 4.37 10.22
CA GLU A 461 -23.46 5.60 9.73
C GLU A 461 -22.32 5.30 8.74
N ALA A 462 -21.52 4.25 9.00
CA ALA A 462 -20.47 3.82 8.08
C ALA A 462 -21.06 3.36 6.74
N GLU A 463 -22.16 2.59 6.77
CA GLU A 463 -22.89 2.16 5.58
C GLU A 463 -23.43 3.36 4.78
N ASP A 464 -24.07 4.34 5.43
CA ASP A 464 -24.55 5.58 4.77
C ASP A 464 -23.43 6.36 4.08
N LEU A 465 -22.26 6.42 4.70
CA LEU A 465 -21.09 7.08 4.13
C LEU A 465 -20.56 6.35 2.88
N VAL A 466 -20.59 5.01 2.84
CA VAL A 466 -20.24 4.23 1.65
C VAL A 466 -21.19 4.55 0.50
N TRP A 467 -22.50 4.54 0.75
CA TRP A 467 -23.51 4.90 -0.26
C TRP A 467 -23.26 6.29 -0.84
N ARG A 468 -23.08 7.28 0.03
CA ARG A 468 -22.80 8.65 -0.39
C ARG A 468 -21.47 8.77 -1.14
N ALA A 469 -20.45 8.01 -0.76
CA ALA A 469 -19.16 8.03 -1.44
C ALA A 469 -19.27 7.48 -2.87
N ILE A 470 -20.07 6.43 -3.08
CA ILE A 470 -20.37 5.89 -4.41
C ILE A 470 -21.18 6.93 -5.23
N GLU A 471 -22.25 7.50 -4.65
CA GLU A 471 -23.12 8.45 -5.35
C GLU A 471 -22.41 9.74 -5.79
N CYS A 472 -21.41 10.20 -5.05
CA CYS A 472 -20.62 11.39 -5.43
C CYS A 472 -19.33 11.08 -6.21
N GLY A 473 -19.06 9.81 -6.53
CA GLY A 473 -17.87 9.37 -7.30
C GLY A 473 -16.56 9.34 -6.51
N ALA A 474 -16.62 9.52 -5.19
CA ALA A 474 -15.47 9.40 -4.29
C ALA A 474 -14.99 7.94 -4.17
N MET A 475 -15.92 6.98 -4.19
CA MET A 475 -15.65 5.54 -4.33
C MET A 475 -16.07 5.07 -5.72
N ILE A 476 -15.48 3.96 -6.17
CA ILE A 476 -15.84 3.35 -7.45
C ILE A 476 -17.29 2.84 -7.41
N ASP A 477 -17.98 2.95 -8.54
CA ASP A 477 -19.27 2.28 -8.75
C ASP A 477 -19.05 0.76 -8.91
N PRO A 478 -19.69 -0.09 -8.07
CA PRO A 478 -19.51 -1.54 -8.14
C PRO A 478 -19.78 -2.15 -9.51
N TRP A 479 -20.66 -1.54 -10.33
CA TRP A 479 -20.89 -2.00 -11.70
C TRP A 479 -19.63 -1.94 -12.58
N ASN A 480 -18.70 -1.03 -12.30
CA ASN A 480 -17.45 -0.97 -13.06
C ASN A 480 -16.54 -2.17 -12.76
N ILE A 481 -16.63 -2.75 -11.55
CA ILE A 481 -15.88 -3.96 -11.20
C ILE A 481 -16.39 -5.12 -12.06
N ALA A 482 -17.72 -5.30 -12.12
CA ALA A 482 -18.37 -6.37 -12.87
C ALA A 482 -18.07 -6.32 -14.39
N TRP A 483 -18.12 -5.13 -14.99
CA TRP A 483 -18.10 -4.97 -16.45
C TRP A 483 -16.73 -4.66 -17.03
N PHE A 484 -15.87 -4.01 -16.25
CA PHE A 484 -14.55 -3.59 -16.71
C PHE A 484 -13.42 -4.22 -15.90
N THR A 485 -13.69 -5.14 -14.97
CA THR A 485 -12.67 -5.72 -14.08
C THR A 485 -11.90 -4.62 -13.34
N ALA A 486 -12.59 -3.54 -12.96
CA ALA A 486 -12.01 -2.32 -12.40
C ALA A 486 -10.94 -1.63 -13.29
N HIS A 487 -10.84 -1.98 -14.58
CA HIS A 487 -10.00 -1.26 -15.53
C HIS A 487 -10.71 -0.05 -16.13
N PHE A 488 -9.98 1.05 -16.18
CA PHE A 488 -10.43 2.32 -16.70
C PHE A 488 -9.76 2.55 -18.07
N GLY A 489 -10.35 1.98 -19.14
CA GLY A 489 -9.84 2.10 -20.52
C GLY A 489 -10.07 3.49 -21.12
N LEU A 490 -9.22 3.96 -22.05
CA LEU A 490 -9.49 5.12 -22.91
C LEU A 490 -9.89 4.65 -24.32
N PHE A 491 -9.09 3.73 -24.87
CA PHE A 491 -9.33 2.99 -26.11
C PHE A 491 -9.63 1.51 -25.80
N ARG A 492 -9.87 0.67 -26.82
CA ARG A 492 -10.17 -0.76 -26.62
C ARG A 492 -8.97 -1.61 -26.19
N SER A 493 -7.75 -1.12 -26.39
CA SER A 493 -6.48 -1.75 -26.02
C SER A 493 -6.34 -1.84 -24.50
N ILE A 494 -5.91 -3.02 -24.01
CA ILE A 494 -5.64 -3.26 -22.58
C ILE A 494 -4.46 -2.38 -22.09
N GLU A 495 -3.47 -2.13 -22.96
CA GLU A 495 -2.33 -1.24 -22.71
C GLU A 495 -2.74 0.20 -22.38
N ASP A 496 -3.90 0.64 -22.85
CA ASP A 496 -4.45 1.99 -22.62
C ASP A 496 -5.43 2.03 -21.43
N SER A 497 -5.45 0.98 -20.60
CA SER A 497 -6.30 0.85 -19.42
C SER A 497 -5.52 0.98 -18.11
N VAL A 498 -6.09 1.71 -17.15
CA VAL A 498 -5.51 1.88 -15.82
C VAL A 498 -6.39 1.17 -14.80
N TYR A 499 -5.81 0.27 -14.00
CA TYR A 499 -6.54 -0.37 -12.91
C TYR A 499 -6.94 0.64 -11.82
N ASP A 500 -8.21 0.61 -11.41
CA ASP A 500 -8.74 1.45 -10.36
C ASP A 500 -8.64 0.76 -9.00
N HIS A 501 -7.51 0.96 -8.32
CA HIS A 501 -7.25 0.46 -6.96
C HIS A 501 -8.28 0.87 -5.89
N ARG A 502 -9.19 1.82 -6.18
CA ARG A 502 -10.32 2.13 -5.28
C ARG A 502 -11.34 0.98 -5.23
N ALA A 503 -11.30 0.07 -6.20
CA ALA A 503 -12.05 -1.19 -6.13
C ALA A 503 -11.59 -2.04 -4.96
N ASP A 504 -10.28 -2.22 -4.79
CA ASP A 504 -9.72 -2.98 -3.66
C ASP A 504 -10.11 -2.35 -2.32
N GLN A 505 -10.03 -1.01 -2.23
CA GLN A 505 -10.43 -0.27 -1.02
C GLN A 505 -11.92 -0.41 -0.70
N LEU A 506 -12.79 -0.43 -1.72
CA LEU A 506 -14.22 -0.64 -1.54
C LEU A 506 -14.51 -2.08 -1.07
N ILE A 507 -13.84 -3.07 -1.66
CA ILE A 507 -13.93 -4.48 -1.27
C ILE A 507 -13.47 -4.65 0.18
N GLU A 508 -12.29 -4.13 0.55
CA GLU A 508 -11.74 -4.17 1.91
C GLU A 508 -12.73 -3.57 2.94
N ILE A 509 -13.30 -2.40 2.65
CA ILE A 509 -14.26 -1.75 3.56
C ILE A 509 -15.56 -2.53 3.67
N LEU A 510 -16.11 -2.99 2.55
CA LEU A 510 -17.35 -3.74 2.57
C LEU A 510 -17.14 -5.07 3.31
N GLU A 511 -16.03 -5.76 3.09
CA GLU A 511 -15.68 -6.97 3.85
C GLU A 511 -15.61 -6.66 5.34
N ARG A 512 -14.90 -5.59 5.74
CA ARG A 512 -14.84 -5.16 7.14
C ARG A 512 -16.21 -4.81 7.71
N ILE A 513 -17.11 -4.19 6.93
CA ILE A 513 -18.50 -3.94 7.33
C ILE A 513 -19.23 -5.26 7.59
N PHE A 514 -19.12 -6.25 6.69
CA PHE A 514 -19.73 -7.57 6.88
C PHE A 514 -19.14 -8.32 8.09
N LEU A 515 -17.82 -8.27 8.29
CA LEU A 515 -17.14 -8.84 9.45
C LEU A 515 -17.59 -8.17 10.75
N THR A 516 -17.75 -6.85 10.75
CA THR A 516 -18.27 -6.09 11.89
C THR A 516 -19.74 -6.44 12.17
N TYR A 517 -20.57 -6.62 11.13
CA TYR A 517 -21.92 -7.17 11.26
C TYR A 517 -21.90 -8.55 11.91
N GLY A 518 -21.05 -9.46 11.43
CA GLY A 518 -20.89 -10.81 11.99
C GLY A 518 -20.48 -10.79 13.47
N ARG A 519 -19.56 -9.91 13.85
CA ARG A 519 -19.14 -9.68 15.23
C ARG A 519 -20.28 -9.15 16.11
N LEU A 520 -21.03 -8.14 15.65
CA LEU A 520 -22.20 -7.60 16.35
C LEU A 520 -23.31 -8.65 16.52
N VAL A 521 -23.57 -9.45 15.49
CA VAL A 521 -24.54 -10.55 15.52
C VAL A 521 -24.13 -11.58 16.57
N SER A 522 -22.86 -11.99 16.56
CA SER A 522 -22.31 -12.93 17.53
C SER A 522 -22.52 -12.46 18.97
N GLU A 523 -22.21 -11.18 19.23
CA GLU A 523 -22.33 -10.59 20.57
C GLU A 523 -23.79 -10.35 21.00
N ALA A 524 -24.67 -10.04 20.05
CA ALA A 524 -26.11 -9.92 20.33
C ALA A 524 -26.71 -11.26 20.76
N PHE A 525 -26.38 -12.37 20.09
CA PHE A 525 -26.87 -13.70 20.43
C PHE A 525 -26.21 -14.27 21.70
N SER A 526 -24.90 -14.06 21.92
CA SER A 526 -24.20 -14.47 23.16
C SER A 526 -24.79 -13.78 24.41
N SER A 527 -25.20 -12.51 24.26
CA SER A 527 -25.86 -11.69 25.29
C SER A 527 -27.36 -11.97 25.44
N GLY A 528 -27.98 -12.78 24.56
CA GLY A 528 -29.40 -13.12 24.60
C GLY A 528 -30.35 -12.07 24.03
N ASN A 529 -29.84 -11.11 23.25
CA ASN A 529 -30.64 -10.10 22.55
C ASN A 529 -31.03 -10.58 21.14
N ASP A 530 -31.83 -11.65 21.09
CA ASP A 530 -32.27 -12.30 19.85
C ASP A 530 -33.02 -11.35 18.89
N ARG A 531 -33.57 -10.23 19.41
CA ARG A 531 -34.25 -9.21 18.59
C ARG A 531 -33.24 -8.40 17.79
N LEU A 532 -32.22 -7.86 18.46
CA LEU A 532 -31.17 -7.08 17.78
C LEU A 532 -30.39 -7.95 16.80
N GLY A 533 -30.04 -9.19 17.17
CA GLY A 533 -29.36 -10.12 16.26
C GLY A 533 -30.13 -10.37 14.96
N ARG A 534 -31.46 -10.56 15.05
CA ARG A 534 -32.32 -10.71 13.87
C ARG A 534 -32.46 -9.44 13.04
N GLU A 535 -32.54 -8.27 13.68
CA GLU A 535 -32.57 -6.97 12.98
C GLU A 535 -31.27 -6.72 12.21
N LEU A 536 -30.12 -7.09 12.77
CA LEU A 536 -28.80 -6.98 12.13
C LEU A 536 -28.66 -7.95 10.95
N LEU A 537 -29.06 -9.23 11.11
CA LEU A 537 -29.05 -10.20 10.00
C LEU A 537 -29.92 -9.71 8.82
N ALA A 538 -31.10 -9.12 9.09
CA ALA A 538 -31.95 -8.57 8.03
C ALA A 538 -31.37 -7.31 7.34
N LYS A 539 -30.51 -6.54 8.00
CA LYS A 539 -29.73 -5.47 7.36
C LYS A 539 -28.62 -6.06 6.49
N MET A 540 -27.87 -7.00 7.05
CA MET A 540 -26.78 -7.70 6.36
C MET A 540 -27.27 -8.45 5.10
N ASP A 541 -28.44 -9.10 5.15
CA ASP A 541 -29.06 -9.77 3.99
C ASP A 541 -29.40 -8.79 2.85
N ARG A 542 -29.88 -7.58 3.18
CA ARG A 542 -30.12 -6.53 2.18
C ARG A 542 -28.83 -6.03 1.54
N LEU A 543 -27.78 -5.85 2.35
CA LEU A 543 -26.47 -5.45 1.85
C LEU A 543 -25.85 -6.55 0.97
N ALA A 544 -25.95 -7.82 1.40
CA ALA A 544 -25.49 -8.98 0.63
C ALA A 544 -26.21 -9.09 -0.72
N ALA A 545 -27.53 -8.94 -0.74
CA ALA A 545 -28.32 -8.98 -1.97
C ALA A 545 -27.95 -7.85 -2.96
N TRP A 546 -27.55 -6.69 -2.45
CA TRP A 546 -27.04 -5.60 -3.27
C TRP A 546 -25.62 -5.89 -3.78
N TRP A 547 -24.71 -6.31 -2.90
CA TRP A 547 -23.31 -6.57 -3.23
C TRP A 547 -23.13 -7.71 -4.25
N ASP A 548 -23.80 -8.83 -4.02
CA ASP A 548 -23.66 -10.01 -4.88
C ASP A 548 -24.29 -9.82 -6.27
N ALA A 549 -25.10 -8.76 -6.47
CA ALA A 549 -25.63 -8.41 -7.78
C ALA A 549 -24.54 -7.96 -8.78
N PHE A 550 -23.34 -7.63 -8.30
CA PHE A 550 -22.22 -7.15 -9.12
C PHE A 550 -21.26 -8.26 -9.56
N ALA A 551 -21.58 -9.54 -9.32
CA ALA A 551 -20.80 -10.70 -9.77
C ALA A 551 -19.30 -10.67 -9.43
N THR A 552 -18.92 -9.94 -8.37
CA THR A 552 -17.53 -9.61 -8.02
C THR A 552 -16.69 -10.83 -7.64
N THR A 553 -17.30 -11.91 -7.15
CA THR A 553 -16.61 -13.17 -6.82
C THR A 553 -16.23 -14.03 -8.03
N THR A 554 -16.77 -13.72 -9.21
CA THR A 554 -16.59 -14.52 -10.43
C THR A 554 -15.77 -13.81 -11.50
N THR A 555 -15.37 -12.57 -11.26
CA THR A 555 -14.63 -11.75 -12.23
C THR A 555 -13.14 -12.09 -12.16
N SER A 556 -12.58 -12.61 -13.25
CA SER A 556 -11.13 -12.87 -13.38
C SER A 556 -10.33 -11.58 -13.21
N GLY A 557 -9.39 -11.53 -12.26
CA GLY A 557 -8.46 -10.42 -12.06
C GLY A 557 -8.76 -9.47 -10.90
N VAL A 558 -9.88 -9.63 -10.19
CA VAL A 558 -10.18 -8.91 -8.93
C VAL A 558 -10.62 -9.93 -7.88
N GLU A 559 -9.83 -10.09 -6.82
CA GLU A 559 -10.22 -10.92 -5.68
C GLU A 559 -11.32 -10.23 -4.86
N SER A 560 -12.43 -10.94 -4.62
CA SER A 560 -13.57 -10.41 -3.89
C SER A 560 -14.23 -11.49 -3.03
N PHE A 561 -15.19 -11.10 -2.19
CA PHE A 561 -15.88 -11.99 -1.27
C PHE A 561 -17.39 -12.06 -1.57
N SER A 562 -18.05 -13.15 -1.19
CA SER A 562 -19.51 -13.30 -1.28
C SER A 562 -20.19 -12.72 -0.04
N GLY A 563 -21.05 -11.71 -0.23
CA GLY A 563 -21.86 -11.16 0.84
C GLY A 563 -22.83 -12.20 1.42
N ARG A 564 -23.40 -13.05 0.56
CA ARG A 564 -24.28 -14.16 0.95
C ARG A 564 -23.58 -15.16 1.86
N GLU A 565 -22.36 -15.56 1.50
CA GLU A 565 -21.58 -16.50 2.31
C GLU A 565 -21.30 -15.92 3.69
N LEU A 566 -20.87 -14.66 3.78
CA LEU A 566 -20.64 -14.00 5.08
C LEU A 566 -21.91 -13.88 5.91
N HIS A 567 -23.04 -13.57 5.28
CA HIS A 567 -24.34 -13.55 5.95
C HIS A 567 -24.71 -14.93 6.50
N ASP A 568 -24.59 -15.97 5.68
CA ASP A 568 -24.97 -17.33 6.06
C ASP A 568 -24.04 -17.85 7.17
N SER A 569 -22.73 -17.58 7.11
CA SER A 569 -21.79 -17.82 8.21
C SER A 569 -22.21 -17.09 9.49
N ALA A 570 -22.51 -15.78 9.43
CA ALA A 570 -22.95 -15.03 10.60
C ALA A 570 -24.26 -15.56 11.20
N ALA A 571 -25.19 -16.04 10.36
CA ALA A 571 -26.44 -16.66 10.80
C ALA A 571 -26.21 -18.02 11.48
N GLN A 572 -25.29 -18.83 10.96
CA GLN A 572 -24.87 -20.11 11.56
C GLN A 572 -24.21 -19.88 12.92
N VAL A 573 -23.25 -18.95 13.00
CA VAL A 573 -22.59 -18.55 14.26
C VAL A 573 -23.63 -18.07 15.28
N GLY A 574 -24.54 -17.18 14.87
CA GLY A 574 -25.59 -16.67 15.74
C GLY A 574 -26.51 -17.77 16.28
N THR A 575 -26.88 -18.74 15.43
CA THR A 575 -27.69 -19.90 15.82
C THR A 575 -26.96 -20.79 16.82
N ALA A 576 -25.69 -21.09 16.55
CA ALA A 576 -24.86 -21.91 17.41
C ALA A 576 -24.61 -21.26 18.79
N LEU A 577 -24.32 -19.96 18.84
CA LEU A 577 -24.14 -19.21 20.08
C LEU A 577 -25.44 -19.08 20.89
N ALA A 578 -26.58 -18.86 20.22
CA ALA A 578 -27.89 -18.86 20.88
C ALA A 578 -28.23 -20.24 21.48
N ALA A 579 -27.83 -21.33 20.81
CA ALA A 579 -27.98 -22.69 21.30
C ALA A 579 -27.04 -22.98 22.48
N TRP A 580 -25.75 -22.59 22.38
CA TRP A 580 -24.77 -22.69 23.48
C TRP A 580 -25.30 -21.99 24.74
N LYS A 581 -25.83 -20.76 24.60
CA LYS A 581 -26.36 -20.00 25.73
C LYS A 581 -27.53 -20.69 26.43
N LYS A 582 -28.35 -21.44 25.67
CA LYS A 582 -29.49 -22.22 26.19
C LYS A 582 -29.06 -23.60 26.72
N GLY A 583 -27.99 -24.19 26.17
CA GLY A 583 -27.54 -25.56 26.40
C GLY A 583 -26.77 -25.80 27.70
N GLY A 584 -26.15 -24.76 28.29
CA GLY A 584 -25.44 -24.87 29.57
C GLY A 584 -24.38 -25.98 29.56
N ALA A 585 -24.45 -26.93 30.50
CA ALA A 585 -23.47 -28.02 30.62
C ALA A 585 -23.40 -28.97 29.40
N ALA A 586 -24.48 -29.07 28.60
CA ALA A 586 -24.49 -29.90 27.39
C ALA A 586 -23.57 -29.35 26.30
N ALA A 587 -23.22 -28.06 26.34
CA ALA A 587 -22.39 -27.43 25.34
C ALA A 587 -20.89 -27.78 25.46
N GLY A 588 -20.49 -28.47 26.53
CA GLY A 588 -19.13 -29.01 26.69
C GLY A 588 -18.89 -30.37 26.01
N ASP A 589 -19.91 -30.96 25.39
CA ASP A 589 -19.79 -32.26 24.70
C ASP A 589 -19.53 -32.07 23.19
N VAL A 590 -18.62 -32.86 22.62
CA VAL A 590 -18.37 -32.94 21.16
C VAL A 590 -19.66 -33.34 20.42
N ALA A 591 -20.50 -34.19 21.03
CA ALA A 591 -21.77 -34.61 20.43
C ALA A 591 -22.78 -33.46 20.26
N PHE A 592 -22.72 -32.44 21.12
CA PHE A 592 -23.55 -31.24 20.99
C PHE A 592 -23.14 -30.43 19.76
N TRP A 593 -21.85 -30.14 19.61
CA TRP A 593 -21.34 -29.33 18.49
C TRP A 593 -21.50 -30.02 17.14
N ARG A 594 -21.39 -31.35 17.07
CA ARG A 594 -21.58 -32.11 15.83
C ARG A 594 -22.89 -31.81 15.10
N GLN A 595 -23.96 -31.45 15.82
CA GLN A 595 -25.26 -31.11 15.23
C GLN A 595 -25.26 -29.77 14.48
N TYR A 596 -24.43 -28.82 14.91
CA TYR A 596 -24.35 -27.47 14.34
C TYR A 596 -23.16 -27.33 13.38
N VAL A 597 -22.08 -28.05 13.65
CA VAL A 597 -20.84 -28.04 12.84
C VAL A 597 -21.05 -28.67 11.46
N ALA A 598 -22.03 -29.56 11.28
CA ALA A 598 -22.37 -30.08 9.95
C ALA A 598 -22.80 -28.98 8.95
N GLU A 599 -23.21 -27.82 9.44
CA GLU A 599 -23.56 -26.67 8.61
C GLU A 599 -22.37 -25.74 8.34
N PHE A 600 -21.25 -25.89 9.06
CA PHE A 600 -20.08 -25.04 8.92
C PHE A 600 -19.30 -25.41 7.67
N ARG A 601 -19.20 -24.48 6.73
CA ARG A 601 -18.52 -24.69 5.43
C ARG A 601 -17.23 -23.90 5.26
N SER A 602 -16.88 -23.07 6.24
CA SER A 602 -15.77 -22.11 6.15
C SER A 602 -14.95 -22.11 7.45
N PRO A 603 -13.61 -21.97 7.39
CA PRO A 603 -12.74 -21.73 8.55
C PRO A 603 -13.23 -20.60 9.46
N ARG A 604 -13.69 -19.49 8.84
CA ARG A 604 -14.23 -18.30 9.49
C ARG A 604 -15.36 -18.58 10.49
N THR A 605 -16.25 -19.50 10.15
CA THR A 605 -17.39 -19.88 11.01
C THR A 605 -16.89 -20.57 12.29
N PHE A 606 -15.90 -21.47 12.17
CA PHE A 606 -15.27 -22.09 13.33
C PHE A 606 -14.52 -21.06 14.18
N ALA A 607 -13.66 -20.26 13.54
CA ALA A 607 -12.84 -19.25 14.19
C ALA A 607 -13.70 -18.31 15.04
N ARG A 608 -14.79 -17.77 14.48
CA ARG A 608 -15.68 -16.83 15.16
C ARG A 608 -16.35 -17.42 16.42
N VAL A 609 -16.83 -18.66 16.34
CA VAL A 609 -17.44 -19.34 17.50
C VAL A 609 -16.38 -19.60 18.56
N VAL A 610 -15.21 -20.13 18.16
CA VAL A 610 -14.07 -20.39 19.07
C VAL A 610 -13.63 -19.12 19.78
N GLU A 611 -13.47 -18.00 19.06
CA GLU A 611 -13.12 -16.71 19.65
C GLU A 611 -14.14 -16.25 20.69
N THR A 612 -15.43 -16.32 20.35
CA THR A 612 -16.50 -15.90 21.27
C THR A 612 -16.52 -16.78 22.52
N LEU A 613 -16.28 -18.09 22.39
CA LEU A 613 -16.19 -19.01 23.53
C LEU A 613 -14.95 -18.76 24.41
N LEU A 614 -13.81 -18.44 23.78
CA LEU A 614 -12.57 -18.04 24.48
C LEU A 614 -12.76 -16.74 25.28
N GLU A 615 -13.42 -15.74 24.69
CA GLU A 615 -13.76 -14.48 25.38
C GLU A 615 -14.63 -14.71 26.62
N HIS A 616 -15.55 -15.69 26.55
CA HIS A 616 -16.39 -16.11 27.67
C HIS A 616 -15.71 -17.11 28.63
N ARG A 617 -14.45 -17.48 28.37
CA ARG A 617 -13.64 -18.46 29.14
C ARG A 617 -14.25 -19.86 29.25
N ASP A 618 -15.02 -20.29 28.24
CA ASP A 618 -15.51 -21.66 28.14
C ASP A 618 -14.49 -22.57 27.46
N PHE A 619 -13.46 -22.96 28.21
CA PHE A 619 -12.36 -23.77 27.68
C PHE A 619 -12.79 -25.17 27.22
N VAL A 620 -13.86 -25.73 27.81
CA VAL A 620 -14.31 -27.09 27.50
C VAL A 620 -15.02 -27.11 26.15
N ALA A 621 -15.97 -26.20 25.93
CA ALA A 621 -16.64 -26.07 24.64
C ALA A 621 -15.66 -25.68 23.53
N THR A 622 -14.71 -24.79 23.84
CA THR A 622 -13.67 -24.38 22.89
C THR A 622 -12.80 -25.57 22.45
N MET A 623 -12.31 -26.37 23.40
CA MET A 623 -11.50 -27.56 23.11
C MET A 623 -12.25 -28.54 22.22
N ALA A 624 -13.52 -28.80 22.51
CA ALA A 624 -14.35 -29.70 21.72
C ALA A 624 -14.49 -29.22 20.26
N LEU A 625 -14.68 -27.91 20.07
CA LEU A 625 -14.83 -27.32 18.73
C LEU A 625 -13.52 -27.30 17.94
N LEU A 626 -12.39 -27.01 18.58
CA LEU A 626 -11.06 -27.05 17.95
C LEU A 626 -10.71 -28.47 17.46
N VAL A 627 -10.96 -29.49 18.30
CA VAL A 627 -10.72 -30.90 17.92
C VAL A 627 -11.65 -31.31 16.77
N GLN A 628 -12.90 -30.85 16.78
CA GLN A 628 -13.85 -31.13 15.70
C GLN A 628 -13.43 -30.45 14.38
N TRP A 629 -12.90 -29.22 14.42
CA TRP A 629 -12.35 -28.56 13.23
C TRP A 629 -11.17 -29.34 12.68
N LEU A 630 -10.22 -29.76 13.53
CA LEU A 630 -9.09 -30.58 13.10
C LEU A 630 -9.54 -31.90 12.43
N SER A 631 -10.58 -32.55 12.96
CA SER A 631 -11.13 -33.77 12.35
C SER A 631 -11.80 -33.56 10.98
N GLN A 632 -12.04 -32.31 10.58
CA GLN A 632 -12.62 -31.92 9.30
C GLN A 632 -11.61 -31.18 8.42
N ALA A 633 -10.31 -31.23 8.73
CA ALA A 633 -9.26 -30.50 8.01
C ALA A 633 -9.22 -30.78 6.50
N ALA A 634 -9.68 -31.97 6.07
CA ALA A 634 -9.79 -32.35 4.66
C ALA A 634 -10.92 -31.62 3.91
N ASP A 635 -12.02 -31.29 4.59
CA ASP A 635 -13.19 -30.60 4.01
C ASP A 635 -13.11 -29.08 4.23
N VAL A 636 -12.57 -28.65 5.38
CA VAL A 636 -12.44 -27.25 5.78
C VAL A 636 -10.99 -27.03 6.20
N PRO A 637 -10.22 -26.17 5.48
CA PRO A 637 -8.81 -25.97 5.79
C PRO A 637 -8.61 -25.42 7.20
N LEU A 638 -7.44 -25.66 7.78
CA LEU A 638 -7.09 -25.17 9.12
C LEU A 638 -6.82 -23.66 9.16
N GLU A 639 -6.68 -23.05 7.99
CA GLU A 639 -6.38 -21.64 7.88
C GLU A 639 -6.83 -21.06 6.55
N GLU A 640 -7.41 -19.87 6.61
CA GLU A 640 -7.73 -19.05 5.45
C GLU A 640 -7.71 -17.58 5.85
N GLY A 641 -6.82 -16.79 5.24
CA GLY A 641 -6.62 -15.38 5.61
C GLY A 641 -6.22 -15.22 7.09
N ASP A 642 -6.99 -14.41 7.83
CA ASP A 642 -6.78 -14.14 9.26
C ASP A 642 -7.38 -15.23 10.17
N ASP A 643 -8.23 -16.12 9.64
CA ASP A 643 -8.94 -17.14 10.39
C ASP A 643 -8.06 -18.39 10.54
N SER A 644 -7.22 -18.41 11.60
CA SER A 644 -6.22 -19.47 11.81
C SER A 644 -6.53 -20.37 13.01
N PHE A 645 -6.67 -21.68 12.75
CA PHE A 645 -6.72 -22.70 13.80
C PHE A 645 -5.48 -22.62 14.71
N HIS A 646 -4.31 -22.38 14.10
CA HIS A 646 -3.01 -22.36 14.77
C HIS A 646 -2.93 -21.29 15.86
N ASP A 647 -3.43 -20.08 15.57
CA ASP A 647 -3.43 -18.97 16.54
C ASP A 647 -4.46 -19.20 17.64
N LEU A 648 -5.63 -19.74 17.30
CA LEU A 648 -6.71 -19.98 18.27
C LEU A 648 -6.36 -21.09 19.26
N VAL A 649 -5.72 -22.18 18.80
CA VAL A 649 -5.27 -23.24 19.71
C VAL A 649 -4.13 -22.76 20.62
N ALA A 650 -3.22 -21.91 20.11
CA ALA A 650 -2.18 -21.29 20.92
C ALA A 650 -2.74 -20.31 21.95
N ARG A 651 -3.72 -19.48 21.57
CA ARG A 651 -4.46 -18.58 22.48
C ARG A 651 -5.21 -19.36 23.55
N TRP A 652 -5.88 -20.45 23.18
CA TRP A 652 -6.56 -21.34 24.14
C TRP A 652 -5.57 -21.92 25.15
N MET A 653 -4.43 -22.44 24.68
CA MET A 653 -3.40 -23.04 25.53
C MET A 653 -2.84 -22.00 26.51
N GLY A 654 -2.45 -20.82 26.02
CA GLY A 654 -1.93 -19.74 26.86
C GLY A 654 -2.94 -19.26 27.91
N ALA A 655 -4.20 -19.05 27.51
CA ALA A 655 -5.26 -18.62 28.42
C ALA A 655 -5.58 -19.67 29.49
N LEU A 656 -5.60 -20.96 29.14
CA LEU A 656 -5.82 -22.06 30.07
C LEU A 656 -4.69 -22.17 31.10
N LEU A 657 -3.43 -22.10 30.64
CA LEU A 657 -2.26 -22.23 31.52
C LEU A 657 -2.12 -21.02 32.46
N ALA A 658 -2.56 -19.83 32.04
CA ALA A 658 -2.55 -18.63 32.88
C ALA A 658 -3.49 -18.70 34.10
N GLU A 659 -4.56 -19.51 34.07
CA GLU A 659 -5.44 -19.72 35.24
C GLU A 659 -4.79 -20.58 36.34
N GLY A 660 -3.82 -21.42 35.98
CA GLY A 660 -3.10 -22.32 36.89
C GLY A 660 -3.93 -23.50 37.43
N GLY A 661 -3.25 -24.41 38.12
CA GLY A 661 -3.85 -25.55 38.84
C GLY A 661 -3.73 -26.91 38.12
N ALA A 662 -3.74 -27.99 38.92
CA ALA A 662 -3.48 -29.34 38.45
C ALA A 662 -4.46 -29.84 37.37
N ASP A 663 -5.73 -29.48 37.47
CA ASP A 663 -6.75 -29.91 36.50
C ASP A 663 -6.60 -29.22 35.14
N ARG A 664 -6.00 -28.00 35.11
CA ARG A 664 -5.74 -27.25 33.88
C ARG A 664 -4.57 -27.83 33.11
N LEU A 665 -3.48 -28.18 33.78
CA LEU A 665 -2.33 -28.83 33.13
C LEU A 665 -2.70 -30.22 32.57
N VAL A 666 -3.56 -30.95 33.28
CA VAL A 666 -4.13 -32.21 32.76
C VAL A 666 -5.03 -31.96 31.55
N SER A 667 -5.78 -30.86 31.52
CA SER A 667 -6.62 -30.49 30.37
C SER A 667 -5.81 -30.08 29.15
N ALA A 668 -4.68 -29.37 29.34
CA ALA A 668 -3.72 -29.08 28.29
C ALA A 668 -3.15 -30.37 27.67
N ARG A 669 -2.78 -31.35 28.52
CA ARG A 669 -2.37 -32.68 28.06
C ARG A 669 -3.48 -33.38 27.26
N LYS A 670 -4.73 -33.33 27.75
CA LYS A 670 -5.88 -33.92 27.05
C LYS A 670 -6.09 -33.32 25.67
N LEU A 671 -5.96 -32.01 25.49
CA LEU A 671 -6.04 -31.40 24.16
C LEU A 671 -4.96 -31.98 23.24
N LEU A 672 -3.71 -32.06 23.68
CA LEU A 672 -2.63 -32.61 22.87
C LEU A 672 -2.86 -34.09 22.53
N ASP A 673 -3.35 -34.88 23.50
CA ASP A 673 -3.75 -36.28 23.28
C ASP A 673 -4.90 -36.36 22.23
N PHE A 674 -5.83 -35.39 22.20
CA PHE A 674 -6.89 -35.32 21.18
C PHE A 674 -6.37 -34.85 19.81
N ILE A 675 -5.42 -33.91 19.77
CA ILE A 675 -4.79 -33.48 18.52
C ILE A 675 -4.07 -34.66 17.88
N GLU A 676 -3.28 -35.40 18.64
CA GLU A 676 -2.59 -36.63 18.19
C GLU A 676 -3.58 -37.64 17.59
N ALA A 677 -4.77 -37.81 18.19
CA ALA A 677 -5.77 -38.75 17.71
C ALA A 677 -6.59 -38.28 16.48
N ASN A 678 -6.61 -36.98 16.18
CA ASN A 678 -7.47 -36.41 15.11
C ASN A 678 -6.68 -35.72 13.99
N ALA A 679 -5.35 -35.58 14.11
CA ALA A 679 -4.52 -34.90 13.11
C ALA A 679 -4.34 -35.71 11.82
N ASP A 680 -4.53 -37.03 11.85
CA ASP A 680 -4.35 -37.93 10.71
C ASP A 680 -3.03 -37.65 9.96
N GLU A 681 -3.08 -37.34 8.67
CA GLU A 681 -1.94 -36.96 7.84
C GLU A 681 -1.15 -35.75 8.38
N TYR A 682 -1.78 -34.77 9.02
CA TYR A 682 -1.07 -33.59 9.56
C TYR A 682 -0.08 -33.93 10.68
N TRP A 683 -0.21 -35.11 11.30
CA TRP A 683 0.68 -35.52 12.39
C TRP A 683 2.12 -35.79 11.91
N ASP A 684 2.30 -36.23 10.67
CA ASP A 684 3.58 -36.60 10.07
C ASP A 684 4.14 -35.49 9.14
N PRO A 685 5.48 -35.30 9.11
CA PRO A 685 6.12 -34.44 8.12
C PRO A 685 5.75 -34.84 6.68
N PRO A 686 5.43 -33.86 5.82
CA PRO A 686 5.10 -34.14 4.42
C PRO A 686 6.29 -34.76 3.69
N GLU A 687 5.99 -35.69 2.79
CA GLU A 687 6.92 -36.16 1.76
C GLU A 687 6.58 -35.45 0.43
N LEU A 688 7.53 -35.36 -0.50
CA LEU A 688 7.29 -34.83 -1.84
C LEU A 688 6.38 -35.82 -2.58
N TYR A 689 5.16 -35.41 -2.90
CA TYR A 689 4.08 -36.20 -3.51
C TYR A 689 3.69 -37.45 -2.72
N ASP A 690 2.53 -37.41 -2.05
CA ASP A 690 1.96 -38.58 -1.38
C ASP A 690 1.46 -39.59 -2.43
N GLY A 691 2.22 -40.67 -2.67
CA GLY A 691 1.70 -41.89 -3.30
C GLY A 691 2.22 -42.27 -4.69
N ASP A 692 3.02 -41.44 -5.39
CA ASP A 692 3.69 -41.84 -6.65
C ASP A 692 5.06 -41.15 -6.81
N PRO A 693 6.17 -41.84 -6.47
CA PRO A 693 7.53 -41.32 -6.64
C PRO A 693 7.88 -40.95 -8.08
N VAL A 694 7.28 -41.64 -9.07
CA VAL A 694 7.60 -41.48 -10.50
C VAL A 694 6.94 -40.22 -11.06
N ALA A 695 5.69 -39.94 -10.65
CA ALA A 695 5.02 -38.69 -11.00
C ALA A 695 5.74 -37.47 -10.40
N GLY A 696 6.20 -37.59 -9.15
CA GLY A 696 6.99 -36.55 -8.49
C GLY A 696 8.35 -36.31 -9.18
N GLU A 697 9.05 -37.37 -9.57
CA GLU A 697 10.31 -37.25 -10.32
C GLU A 697 10.12 -36.61 -11.70
N ARG A 698 9.04 -36.95 -12.42
CA ARG A 698 8.74 -36.36 -13.73
C ARG A 698 8.46 -34.85 -13.62
N LEU A 699 7.60 -34.45 -12.70
CA LEU A 699 7.24 -33.05 -12.52
C LEU A 699 8.44 -32.21 -12.05
N LEU A 700 9.24 -32.74 -11.12
CA LEU A 700 10.44 -32.05 -10.64
C LEU A 700 11.52 -31.93 -11.73
N ARG A 701 11.60 -32.90 -12.66
CA ARG A 701 12.46 -32.81 -13.84
C ARG A 701 11.97 -31.74 -14.83
N GLU A 702 10.66 -31.66 -15.07
CA GLU A 702 10.05 -30.64 -15.92
C GLU A 702 10.20 -29.22 -15.33
N LEU A 703 10.13 -29.07 -14.00
CA LEU A 703 10.17 -27.78 -13.30
C LEU A 703 11.59 -27.30 -12.98
N PHE A 704 12.44 -28.19 -12.47
CA PHE A 704 13.74 -27.87 -11.90
C PHE A 704 14.92 -28.51 -12.65
N GLY A 705 14.71 -29.11 -13.82
CA GLY A 705 15.79 -29.68 -14.63
C GLY A 705 16.29 -31.05 -14.15
N GLU A 706 17.40 -31.51 -14.73
CA GLU A 706 17.92 -32.86 -14.47
C GLU A 706 18.52 -33.03 -13.06
N ARG A 707 18.36 -34.24 -12.49
CA ARG A 707 19.01 -34.65 -11.25
C ARG A 707 20.53 -34.65 -11.47
N ALA A 708 21.28 -34.09 -10.52
CA ALA A 708 22.73 -34.19 -10.57
C ALA A 708 23.16 -35.67 -10.56
N SER A 709 23.91 -36.10 -11.57
CA SER A 709 24.44 -37.46 -11.69
C SER A 709 25.27 -37.78 -10.43
N GLU A 710 24.90 -38.85 -9.73
CA GLU A 710 25.77 -39.41 -8.69
C GLU A 710 27.07 -39.89 -9.36
N PRO A 711 28.25 -39.72 -8.72
CA PRO A 711 29.47 -40.34 -9.23
C PRO A 711 29.31 -41.86 -9.15
N ASP A 712 29.43 -42.52 -10.31
CA ASP A 712 29.29 -43.96 -10.53
C ASP A 712 29.70 -44.84 -9.33
N ASP A 713 28.73 -45.48 -8.70
CA ASP A 713 28.96 -46.78 -8.05
C ASP A 713 28.50 -47.86 -9.02
N GLU A 714 29.49 -48.51 -9.63
CA GLU A 714 29.33 -49.63 -10.56
C GLU A 714 28.65 -50.85 -9.91
N ALA A 715 27.84 -51.51 -10.73
CA ALA A 715 27.37 -52.90 -10.67
C ALA A 715 26.21 -53.22 -9.70
N LEU A 716 25.07 -53.61 -10.28
CA LEU A 716 24.70 -55.04 -10.42
C LEU A 716 23.39 -55.22 -11.24
N ASP A 717 23.54 -55.99 -12.32
CA ASP A 717 22.68 -57.00 -12.92
C ASP A 717 21.27 -56.69 -13.48
N GLU A 718 21.19 -56.94 -14.79
CA GLU A 718 20.01 -57.26 -15.61
C GLU A 718 19.23 -58.46 -15.05
N GLU A 719 17.88 -58.43 -15.16
CA GLU A 719 17.08 -59.59 -15.60
C GLU A 719 15.59 -59.20 -15.82
N ASP A 720 15.21 -59.23 -17.11
CA ASP A 720 13.97 -59.73 -17.75
C ASP A 720 12.55 -59.31 -17.34
N GLY A 721 11.76 -58.96 -18.39
CA GLY A 721 10.31 -59.19 -18.44
C GLY A 721 9.54 -58.35 -19.48
N ASP A 722 9.53 -58.79 -20.75
CA ASP A 722 8.37 -59.02 -21.67
C ASP A 722 7.08 -58.18 -21.49
N GLU A 723 6.33 -57.69 -22.49
CA GLU A 723 6.10 -58.05 -23.89
C GLU A 723 5.22 -56.94 -24.54
N GLU A 724 5.48 -56.61 -25.82
CA GLU A 724 4.57 -56.32 -26.96
C GLU A 724 3.22 -55.57 -26.77
N ASP A 725 2.98 -54.51 -27.57
CA ASP A 725 2.22 -54.64 -28.83
C ASP A 725 2.27 -53.36 -29.70
N ASP A 726 2.46 -53.59 -31.00
CA ASP A 726 2.63 -52.63 -32.10
C ASP A 726 1.31 -51.97 -32.57
N GLU A 727 1.34 -50.68 -32.91
CA GLU A 727 0.49 -50.09 -33.97
C GLU A 727 1.34 -49.25 -34.94
N ASP A 728 1.70 -49.89 -36.06
CA ASP A 728 2.02 -49.37 -37.40
C ASP A 728 2.33 -47.86 -37.58
N ASP A 729 3.62 -47.51 -37.66
CA ASP A 729 4.08 -46.27 -38.32
C ASP A 729 4.02 -46.42 -39.85
N VAL A 730 2.85 -46.08 -40.40
CA VAL A 730 2.54 -46.09 -41.84
C VAL A 730 3.26 -44.96 -42.62
N TYR A 731 4.04 -44.09 -41.96
CA TYR A 731 4.71 -42.94 -42.59
C TYR A 731 6.26 -42.99 -42.62
N GLY A 732 6.90 -43.96 -41.97
CA GLY A 732 8.37 -44.08 -41.94
C GLY A 732 9.05 -44.21 -43.31
N ALA A 733 8.37 -44.78 -44.32
CA ALA A 733 8.93 -44.96 -45.66
C ALA A 733 9.09 -43.66 -46.48
N ALA A 734 8.53 -42.52 -46.02
CA ALA A 734 8.68 -41.23 -46.70
C ALA A 734 9.93 -40.44 -46.25
N TYR A 735 10.59 -40.85 -45.16
CA TYR A 735 11.72 -40.12 -44.55
C TYR A 735 13.04 -40.90 -44.50
N GLU A 736 13.10 -42.14 -45.01
CA GLU A 736 14.31 -43.00 -45.01
C GLU A 736 15.56 -42.41 -45.71
N ASN A 737 15.45 -41.28 -46.41
CA ASN A 737 16.59 -40.63 -47.08
C ASN A 737 16.75 -39.13 -46.77
N VAL A 738 16.11 -38.62 -45.72
CA VAL A 738 16.36 -37.24 -45.25
C VAL A 738 17.32 -37.30 -44.07
N VAL A 739 18.60 -37.08 -44.33
CA VAL A 739 19.57 -36.85 -43.25
C VAL A 739 19.31 -35.44 -42.71
N PHE A 740 18.57 -35.35 -41.61
CA PHE A 740 18.51 -34.11 -40.84
C PHE A 740 19.91 -33.87 -40.27
N ARG A 741 20.52 -32.75 -40.65
CA ARG A 741 21.84 -32.35 -40.16
C ARG A 741 21.59 -31.32 -39.08
N ASP A 742 21.70 -31.78 -37.84
CA ASP A 742 21.65 -30.94 -36.65
C ASP A 742 22.66 -29.78 -36.78
N SER A 743 22.14 -28.55 -36.72
CA SER A 743 22.91 -27.31 -36.81
C SER A 743 23.20 -26.67 -35.44
N ALA A 744 22.68 -27.24 -34.35
CA ALA A 744 22.94 -26.82 -32.99
C ALA A 744 23.44 -28.04 -32.21
N ALA A 745 24.76 -28.27 -32.21
CA ALA A 745 25.39 -29.42 -31.57
C ALA A 745 25.34 -29.34 -30.02
N ASP A 746 24.16 -29.15 -29.44
CA ASP A 746 23.90 -29.02 -28.01
C ASP A 746 23.15 -30.22 -27.40
N GLY A 747 22.69 -31.17 -28.23
CA GLY A 747 22.05 -32.39 -27.75
C GLY A 747 20.62 -32.19 -27.23
N THR A 748 19.98 -31.05 -27.53
CA THR A 748 18.59 -30.77 -27.22
C THR A 748 17.75 -30.74 -28.49
N GLU A 749 16.71 -31.57 -28.54
CA GLU A 749 15.72 -31.53 -29.62
C GLU A 749 14.89 -30.25 -29.45
N GLY A 750 15.04 -29.30 -30.38
CA GLY A 750 14.35 -28.01 -30.33
C GLY A 750 12.83 -28.20 -30.30
N ALA A 751 12.21 -27.81 -29.17
CA ALA A 751 10.77 -27.72 -29.06
C ALA A 751 10.25 -26.65 -30.03
N LEU A 752 9.47 -27.08 -31.02
CA LEU A 752 8.70 -26.23 -31.90
C LEU A 752 7.52 -25.62 -31.11
N ASP A 753 7.43 -24.30 -31.12
CA ASP A 753 6.31 -23.43 -30.73
C ASP A 753 5.87 -23.38 -29.24
N ASP A 754 5.97 -22.15 -28.72
CA ASP A 754 5.54 -21.58 -27.43
C ASP A 754 4.01 -21.61 -27.18
N ALA A 755 3.34 -22.77 -27.25
CA ALA A 755 1.89 -22.80 -27.02
C ALA A 755 1.31 -23.96 -26.20
N ASP A 756 2.09 -24.96 -25.76
CA ASP A 756 1.56 -26.07 -24.97
C ASP A 756 2.54 -26.56 -23.88
N LEU A 757 2.96 -25.69 -22.95
CA LEU A 757 3.10 -26.17 -21.57
C LEU A 757 1.69 -26.53 -21.11
N PRO A 758 1.40 -27.77 -20.67
CA PRO A 758 0.06 -28.07 -20.18
C PRO A 758 -0.23 -27.14 -19.01
N ALA A 759 -1.22 -26.27 -19.13
CA ALA A 759 -1.66 -25.38 -18.05
C ALA A 759 -1.98 -26.14 -16.73
N GLY A 760 -2.09 -27.48 -16.77
CA GLY A 760 -2.21 -28.35 -15.61
C GLY A 760 -0.95 -28.46 -14.75
N THR A 761 0.26 -28.46 -15.32
CA THR A 761 1.51 -28.73 -14.59
C THR A 761 1.84 -27.61 -13.56
N GLU A 762 1.58 -26.35 -13.91
CA GLU A 762 1.78 -25.22 -12.98
C GLU A 762 0.78 -25.25 -11.82
N HIS A 763 -0.49 -25.54 -12.09
CA HIS A 763 -1.54 -25.62 -11.07
C HIS A 763 -1.34 -26.81 -10.12
N GLU A 764 -0.86 -27.94 -10.63
CA GLU A 764 -0.48 -29.10 -9.81
C GLU A 764 0.66 -28.77 -8.84
N PHE A 765 1.64 -27.99 -9.28
CA PHE A 765 2.76 -27.58 -8.43
C PHE A 765 2.36 -26.58 -7.34
N GLU A 766 1.53 -25.58 -7.67
CA GLU A 766 1.02 -24.63 -6.68
C GLU A 766 0.16 -25.33 -5.61
N ALA A 767 -0.65 -26.31 -6.01
CA ALA A 767 -1.42 -27.14 -5.10
C ALA A 767 -0.53 -27.95 -4.15
N GLU A 768 0.56 -28.54 -4.67
CA GLU A 768 1.51 -29.31 -3.87
C GLU A 768 2.31 -28.42 -2.90
N LEU A 769 2.77 -27.25 -3.35
CA LEU A 769 3.44 -26.26 -2.49
C LEU A 769 2.53 -25.82 -1.34
N LYS A 770 1.23 -25.62 -1.62
CA LYS A 770 0.22 -25.30 -0.61
C LYS A 770 0.07 -26.44 0.40
N ARG A 771 -0.11 -27.68 -0.07
CA ARG A 771 -0.21 -28.89 0.79
C ARG A 771 0.97 -29.02 1.76
N ILE A 772 2.19 -28.91 1.24
CA ILE A 772 3.41 -29.00 2.07
C ILE A 772 3.44 -27.85 3.09
N THR A 773 3.18 -26.62 2.65
CA THR A 773 3.18 -25.45 3.54
C THR A 773 2.19 -25.61 4.70
N ASP A 774 0.96 -26.04 4.44
CA ASP A 774 -0.09 -26.19 5.45
C ASP A 774 0.32 -27.22 6.52
N ARG A 775 0.92 -28.34 6.09
CA ARG A 775 1.46 -29.37 7.02
C ARG A 775 2.64 -28.85 7.84
N LEU A 776 3.57 -28.12 7.22
CA LEU A 776 4.71 -27.51 7.94
C LEU A 776 4.25 -26.53 9.03
N ARG A 777 3.24 -25.70 8.74
CA ARG A 777 2.68 -24.75 9.72
C ARG A 777 2.03 -25.44 10.91
N PHE A 778 1.31 -26.55 10.66
CA PHE A 778 0.75 -27.38 11.72
C PHE A 778 1.84 -27.93 12.66
N LEU A 779 2.93 -28.45 12.10
CA LEU A 779 4.05 -29.00 12.89
C LEU A 779 4.76 -27.94 13.73
N SER A 780 5.01 -26.75 13.17
CA SER A 780 5.55 -25.60 13.93
C SER A 780 4.62 -25.19 15.08
N THR A 781 3.31 -25.18 14.84
CA THR A 781 2.32 -24.88 15.89
C THR A 781 2.37 -25.90 17.02
N LEU A 782 2.40 -27.18 16.67
CA LEU A 782 2.49 -28.29 17.62
C LEU A 782 3.76 -28.21 18.48
N ALA A 783 4.91 -27.90 17.86
CA ALA A 783 6.17 -27.66 18.55
C ALA A 783 6.05 -26.49 19.56
N GLY A 784 5.37 -25.40 19.19
CA GLY A 784 5.06 -24.28 20.08
C GLY A 784 4.18 -24.68 21.27
N LEU A 785 3.12 -25.45 21.05
CA LEU A 785 2.21 -25.93 22.10
C LEU A 785 2.93 -26.83 23.12
N TRP A 786 3.79 -27.74 22.66
CA TRP A 786 4.58 -28.59 23.55
C TRP A 786 5.49 -27.76 24.46
N LYS A 787 6.15 -26.73 23.93
CA LYS A 787 7.00 -25.83 24.73
C LYS A 787 6.19 -25.08 25.79
N GLN A 788 5.00 -24.58 25.48
CA GLN A 788 4.15 -23.89 26.47
C GLN A 788 3.82 -24.78 27.67
N VAL A 789 3.44 -26.04 27.43
CA VAL A 789 3.18 -27.01 28.52
C VAL A 789 4.48 -27.35 29.26
N GLY A 790 5.60 -27.51 28.54
CA GLY A 790 6.91 -27.79 29.12
C GLY A 790 7.39 -26.71 30.10
N VAL A 791 7.13 -25.42 29.81
CA VAL A 791 7.44 -24.30 30.73
C VAL A 791 6.73 -24.46 32.08
N GLU A 792 5.45 -24.83 32.09
CA GLU A 792 4.69 -25.00 33.34
C GLU A 792 5.13 -26.24 34.12
N VAL A 793 5.50 -27.32 33.43
CA VAL A 793 6.10 -28.51 34.04
C VAL A 793 7.43 -28.17 34.71
N ALA A 794 8.28 -27.39 34.03
CA ALA A 794 9.57 -26.96 34.56
C ALA A 794 9.48 -26.07 35.81
N ARG A 795 8.47 -25.19 35.86
CA ARG A 795 8.17 -24.34 37.02
C ARG A 795 7.68 -25.13 38.25
N GLY A 796 7.45 -26.44 38.10
CA GLY A 796 6.90 -27.27 39.16
C GLY A 796 5.44 -26.96 39.45
N ALA A 797 4.66 -26.58 38.43
CA ALA A 797 3.23 -26.33 38.59
C ALA A 797 2.52 -27.58 39.18
N GLU A 798 1.46 -27.34 39.97
CA GLU A 798 0.68 -28.44 40.54
C GLU A 798 0.23 -29.41 39.43
N GLY A 799 0.45 -30.71 39.60
CA GLY A 799 0.10 -31.73 38.60
C GLY A 799 1.18 -32.04 37.54
N ALA A 800 2.35 -31.40 37.58
CA ALA A 800 3.48 -31.67 36.67
C ALA A 800 3.86 -33.17 36.59
N GLU A 801 3.82 -33.89 37.72
CA GLU A 801 4.08 -35.34 37.77
C GLU A 801 3.17 -36.16 36.85
N LYS A 802 1.92 -35.72 36.65
CA LYS A 802 0.93 -36.42 35.80
C LYS A 802 1.17 -36.20 34.30
N VAL A 803 2.00 -35.23 33.94
CA VAL A 803 2.31 -34.83 32.55
C VAL A 803 3.75 -35.16 32.17
N ALA A 804 4.65 -35.39 33.13
CA ALA A 804 6.06 -35.71 32.90
C ALA A 804 6.30 -36.82 31.86
N ASN A 805 5.55 -37.93 31.91
CA ASN A 805 5.68 -39.01 30.92
C ASN A 805 5.27 -38.58 29.50
N ALA A 806 4.34 -37.62 29.37
CA ALA A 806 3.93 -37.11 28.06
C ALA A 806 5.01 -36.21 27.46
N VAL A 807 5.70 -35.40 28.27
CA VAL A 807 6.84 -34.56 27.84
C VAL A 807 7.94 -35.40 27.18
N VAL A 808 8.25 -36.57 27.73
CA VAL A 808 9.23 -37.49 27.13
C VAL A 808 8.77 -37.99 25.75
N ARG A 809 7.49 -38.35 25.59
CA ARG A 809 6.94 -38.77 24.30
C ARG A 809 6.98 -37.65 23.26
N TRP A 810 6.58 -36.44 23.65
CA TRP A 810 6.57 -35.26 22.77
C TRP A 810 7.99 -34.91 22.30
N ARG A 811 9.00 -35.03 23.16
CA ARG A 811 10.41 -34.88 22.75
C ARG A 811 10.81 -35.90 21.69
N THR A 812 10.52 -37.18 21.92
CA THR A 812 10.85 -38.23 20.94
C THR A 812 10.22 -37.93 19.59
N ARG A 813 8.97 -37.47 19.59
CA ARG A 813 8.25 -37.08 18.38
C ARG A 813 8.84 -35.82 17.71
N ALA A 814 9.14 -34.77 18.48
CA ALA A 814 9.77 -33.55 17.95
C ALA A 814 11.11 -33.85 17.24
N ASN A 815 11.91 -34.73 17.84
CA ASN A 815 13.19 -35.18 17.28
C ASN A 815 13.02 -36.06 16.02
N GLU A 816 11.98 -36.89 15.97
CA GLU A 816 11.63 -37.64 14.75
C GLU A 816 11.20 -36.71 13.61
N ASN A 817 10.36 -35.73 13.91
CA ASN A 817 9.91 -34.71 12.96
C ASN A 817 11.09 -33.92 12.39
N TYR A 818 12.01 -33.47 13.25
CA TYR A 818 13.24 -32.79 12.83
C TYR A 818 14.04 -33.60 11.79
N ARG A 819 14.30 -34.90 12.07
CA ARG A 819 15.08 -35.76 11.16
C ARG A 819 14.39 -35.95 9.81
N ARG A 820 13.07 -36.15 9.80
CA ARG A 820 12.30 -36.30 8.56
C ARG A 820 12.28 -35.01 7.75
N LEU A 821 12.17 -33.86 8.41
CA LEU A 821 12.26 -32.55 7.75
C LEU A 821 13.66 -32.28 7.16
N CYS A 822 14.74 -32.70 7.82
CA CYS A 822 16.08 -32.67 7.21
C CYS A 822 16.17 -33.56 5.96
N GLY A 823 15.49 -34.71 5.97
CA GLY A 823 15.34 -35.56 4.78
C GLY A 823 14.63 -34.83 3.64
N LEU A 824 13.55 -34.10 3.94
CA LEU A 824 12.81 -33.30 2.96
C LEU A 824 13.67 -32.16 2.38
N ILE A 825 14.47 -31.47 3.22
CA ILE A 825 15.44 -30.45 2.77
C ILE A 825 16.39 -31.06 1.73
N ALA A 826 16.99 -32.20 2.04
CA ALA A 826 17.93 -32.87 1.14
C ALA A 826 17.27 -33.31 -0.18
N SER A 827 16.00 -33.74 -0.15
CA SER A 827 15.26 -34.12 -1.36
C SER A 827 15.00 -32.92 -2.29
N VAL A 828 14.58 -31.77 -1.75
CA VAL A 828 14.33 -30.55 -2.55
C VAL A 828 15.64 -29.98 -3.10
N GLU A 829 16.74 -30.04 -2.35
CA GLU A 829 18.03 -29.50 -2.76
C GLU A 829 18.56 -30.15 -4.05
N ARG A 830 18.36 -31.47 -4.23
CA ARG A 830 18.90 -32.30 -5.33
C ARG A 830 18.57 -31.82 -6.75
N TYR A 831 17.52 -31.02 -6.93
CA TYR A 831 17.08 -30.56 -8.24
C TYR A 831 17.73 -29.22 -8.63
N ARG A 832 18.35 -29.10 -9.81
CA ARG A 832 19.10 -27.90 -10.22
C ARG A 832 18.45 -27.17 -11.40
N ILE A 833 17.94 -25.96 -11.14
CA ILE A 833 17.34 -25.11 -12.17
C ILE A 833 18.36 -24.84 -13.29
N ALA A 834 17.96 -25.10 -14.54
CA ALA A 834 18.77 -24.87 -15.73
C ALA A 834 19.16 -23.38 -15.87
N ALA A 835 20.34 -23.11 -16.42
CA ALA A 835 20.75 -21.73 -16.71
C ALA A 835 19.92 -21.16 -17.89
N PRO A 836 19.53 -19.88 -17.85
CA PRO A 836 18.73 -19.29 -18.92
C PRO A 836 19.56 -19.05 -20.18
N THR A 837 18.90 -19.13 -21.33
CA THR A 837 19.47 -18.93 -22.66
C THR A 837 19.22 -17.49 -23.11
N GLY A 838 20.14 -16.55 -22.84
CA GLY A 838 20.31 -15.21 -23.50
C GLY A 838 19.13 -14.22 -23.58
N ALA A 839 17.95 -14.66 -23.99
CA ALA A 839 16.74 -13.89 -24.18
C ALA A 839 16.10 -13.43 -22.86
N PHE A 840 15.56 -12.20 -22.87
CA PHE A 840 14.92 -11.53 -21.73
C PHE A 840 13.89 -12.40 -20.99
N ASP A 841 12.99 -13.09 -21.72
CA ASP A 841 11.92 -13.90 -21.12
C ASP A 841 12.47 -15.09 -20.32
N THR A 842 13.61 -15.67 -20.74
CA THR A 842 14.23 -16.80 -20.05
C THR A 842 14.87 -16.38 -18.73
N TYR A 843 15.39 -15.15 -18.63
CA TYR A 843 15.91 -14.59 -17.40
C TYR A 843 14.81 -14.34 -16.36
N VAL A 844 13.64 -13.88 -16.79
CA VAL A 844 12.47 -13.65 -15.91
C VAL A 844 11.92 -14.99 -15.38
N GLU A 845 11.79 -15.99 -16.25
CA GLU A 845 11.30 -17.32 -15.86
C GLU A 845 12.29 -18.05 -14.93
N TYR A 846 13.59 -17.90 -15.17
CA TYR A 846 14.63 -18.40 -14.26
C TYR A 846 14.50 -17.79 -12.84
N ASP A 847 14.29 -16.47 -12.73
CA ASP A 847 14.10 -15.79 -11.44
C ASP A 847 12.84 -16.31 -10.71
N ARG A 848 11.73 -16.53 -11.44
CA ARG A 848 10.47 -17.07 -10.90
C ARG A 848 10.69 -18.46 -10.28
N ARG A 849 11.22 -19.42 -11.05
CA ARG A 849 11.44 -20.81 -10.58
C ARG A 849 12.39 -20.89 -9.39
N ARG A 850 13.46 -20.08 -9.42
CA ARG A 850 14.42 -19.96 -8.32
C ARG A 850 13.75 -19.47 -7.04
N THR A 851 12.97 -18.40 -7.13
CA THR A 851 12.29 -17.80 -5.99
C THR A 851 11.32 -18.80 -5.34
N MET A 852 10.62 -19.62 -6.13
CA MET A 852 9.72 -20.66 -5.62
C MET A 852 10.46 -21.76 -4.84
N LYS A 853 11.55 -22.30 -5.41
CA LYS A 853 12.38 -23.31 -4.73
C LYS A 853 12.95 -22.79 -3.41
N GLU A 854 13.48 -21.58 -3.42
CA GLU A 854 14.05 -20.93 -2.24
C GLU A 854 12.99 -20.75 -1.15
N THR A 855 11.80 -20.25 -1.51
CA THR A 855 10.69 -20.06 -0.56
C THR A 855 10.26 -21.38 0.10
N LEU A 856 10.20 -22.47 -0.66
CA LEU A 856 9.89 -23.79 -0.12
C LEU A 856 10.96 -24.26 0.87
N LEU A 857 12.23 -24.18 0.49
CA LEU A 857 13.35 -24.56 1.36
C LEU A 857 13.37 -23.74 2.66
N GLU A 858 13.13 -22.43 2.59
CA GLU A 858 13.07 -21.57 3.77
C GLU A 858 11.96 -21.98 4.74
N ARG A 859 10.78 -22.36 4.23
CA ARG A 859 9.65 -22.86 5.04
C ARG A 859 9.97 -24.19 5.72
N ILE A 860 10.59 -25.13 5.00
CA ILE A 860 10.99 -26.42 5.56
C ILE A 860 12.07 -26.24 6.63
N ILE A 861 13.08 -25.39 6.39
CA ILE A 861 14.13 -25.06 7.36
C ILE A 861 13.53 -24.44 8.62
N ALA A 862 12.53 -23.55 8.50
CA ALA A 862 11.87 -22.96 9.65
C ALA A 862 11.16 -24.03 10.51
N ALA A 863 10.37 -24.91 9.90
CA ALA A 863 9.70 -26.00 10.63
C ALA A 863 10.69 -26.99 11.26
N ALA A 864 11.79 -27.30 10.57
CA ALA A 864 12.87 -28.13 11.11
C ALA A 864 13.52 -27.48 12.34
N THR A 865 13.76 -26.16 12.28
CA THR A 865 14.30 -25.37 13.39
C THR A 865 13.34 -25.39 14.58
N ASP A 866 12.03 -25.22 14.37
CA ASP A 866 11.03 -25.26 15.45
C ASP A 866 10.93 -26.65 16.12
N ALA A 867 11.02 -27.73 15.33
CA ALA A 867 11.00 -29.10 15.83
C ALA A 867 12.27 -29.44 16.64
N ALA A 868 13.45 -29.02 16.17
CA ALA A 868 14.70 -29.15 16.90
C ALA A 868 14.66 -28.37 18.23
N ASP A 869 14.22 -27.12 18.19
CA ASP A 869 14.08 -26.25 19.35
C ASP A 869 13.12 -26.84 20.40
N ALA A 870 11.97 -27.35 19.98
CA ALA A 870 11.05 -28.03 20.89
C ALA A 870 11.66 -29.31 21.50
N SER A 871 12.40 -30.10 20.71
CA SER A 871 13.09 -31.29 21.21
C SER A 871 14.14 -30.95 22.27
N GLU A 872 15.00 -29.95 22.01
CA GLU A 872 16.04 -29.49 22.94
C GLU A 872 15.43 -28.91 24.22
N PHE A 873 14.40 -28.07 24.10
CA PHE A 873 13.69 -27.52 25.24
C PHE A 873 13.06 -28.60 26.13
N LEU A 874 12.32 -29.56 25.52
CA LEU A 874 11.68 -30.64 26.28
C LEU A 874 12.71 -31.59 26.93
N ALA A 875 13.91 -31.74 26.35
CA ALA A 875 15.01 -32.45 26.98
C ALA A 875 15.46 -31.76 28.27
N ALA A 876 15.58 -30.42 28.25
CA ALA A 876 15.91 -29.64 29.45
C ALA A 876 14.82 -29.75 30.54
N VAL A 877 13.55 -29.92 30.17
CA VAL A 877 12.46 -30.13 31.15
C VAL A 877 12.52 -31.53 31.76
N ALA A 878 12.74 -32.57 30.94
CA ALA A 878 12.53 -33.96 31.34
C ALA A 878 13.76 -34.67 31.93
N GLU A 879 14.98 -34.30 31.54
CA GLU A 879 16.19 -35.05 31.87
C GLU A 879 16.97 -34.47 33.08
N PRO A 880 17.57 -35.33 33.92
CA PRO A 880 18.53 -34.88 34.93
C PRO A 880 19.82 -34.36 34.30
N ALA A 881 20.66 -33.70 35.10
CA ALA A 881 21.90 -33.15 34.59
C ALA A 881 22.84 -34.23 34.05
N ALA A 882 23.24 -34.09 32.78
CA ALA A 882 24.18 -34.98 32.15
C ALA A 882 25.60 -34.63 32.60
N SER A 883 26.33 -35.62 33.12
CA SER A 883 27.79 -35.58 33.24
C SER A 883 28.38 -35.93 31.87
N GLY A 884 28.48 -34.94 30.98
CA GLY A 884 29.14 -35.08 29.68
C GLY A 884 30.66 -35.18 29.81
N GLU A 885 31.34 -35.64 28.77
CA GLU A 885 32.79 -35.51 28.63
C GLU A 885 33.16 -34.03 28.39
N ASP A 886 34.32 -33.57 28.88
CA ASP A 886 34.83 -32.22 28.59
C ASP A 886 34.92 -32.03 27.06
N GLY A 887 34.30 -30.96 26.52
CA GLY A 887 34.29 -30.66 25.08
C GLY A 887 32.97 -30.93 24.32
N ASP A 888 31.89 -31.30 25.01
CA ASP A 888 30.57 -31.46 24.39
C ASP A 888 29.68 -30.22 24.56
N PHE A 889 29.57 -29.42 23.48
CA PHE A 889 28.65 -28.27 23.42
C PHE A 889 27.20 -28.64 23.77
N ALA A 890 26.70 -29.81 23.35
CA ALA A 890 25.31 -30.20 23.62
C ALA A 890 25.07 -30.42 25.11
N ALA A 891 26.03 -31.00 25.82
CA ALA A 891 25.99 -31.18 27.27
C ALA A 891 26.09 -29.84 28.01
N ALA A 892 27.05 -28.97 27.64
CA ALA A 892 27.23 -27.65 28.25
C ALA A 892 26.00 -26.75 28.05
N ALA A 893 25.52 -26.64 26.82
CA ALA A 893 24.32 -25.87 26.48
C ALA A 893 23.06 -26.46 27.15
N GLY A 894 22.94 -27.79 27.22
CA GLY A 894 21.83 -28.46 27.90
C GLY A 894 21.83 -28.25 29.43
N ASN A 895 23.01 -28.08 30.05
CA ASN A 895 23.14 -27.71 31.46
C ASN A 895 22.59 -26.29 31.72
N VAL A 896 22.97 -25.33 30.88
CA VAL A 896 22.49 -23.94 30.97
C VAL A 896 20.99 -23.85 30.69
N ASP A 897 20.48 -24.55 29.67
CA ASP A 897 19.02 -24.60 29.41
C ASP A 897 18.26 -25.11 30.63
N ARG A 898 18.74 -26.18 31.25
CA ARG A 898 18.12 -26.73 32.47
C ARG A 898 18.09 -25.73 33.62
N ALA A 899 19.19 -25.02 33.85
CA ALA A 899 19.29 -24.01 34.89
C ALA A 899 18.34 -22.83 34.61
N LEU A 900 18.30 -22.35 33.36
CA LEU A 900 17.40 -21.27 32.93
C LEU A 900 15.93 -21.65 33.07
N VAL A 901 15.57 -22.86 32.63
CA VAL A 901 14.20 -23.38 32.66
C VAL A 901 13.68 -23.57 34.09
N ARG A 902 14.56 -23.93 35.03
CA ARG A 902 14.24 -24.03 36.48
C ARG A 902 14.31 -22.69 37.22
N GLY A 903 14.85 -21.66 36.60
CA GLY A 903 15.06 -20.36 37.23
C GLY A 903 16.19 -20.34 38.27
N ASP A 904 17.19 -21.21 38.11
CA ASP A 904 18.35 -21.31 39.02
C ASP A 904 19.52 -20.46 38.48
N ALA A 905 19.62 -19.22 38.94
CA ALA A 905 20.68 -18.31 38.52
C ALA A 905 22.08 -18.81 38.92
N THR A 906 22.21 -19.45 40.09
CA THR A 906 23.50 -19.97 40.56
C THR A 906 24.02 -21.11 39.69
N ALA A 907 23.14 -22.02 39.27
CA ALA A 907 23.51 -23.09 38.35
C ALA A 907 23.87 -22.58 36.95
N VAL A 908 23.30 -21.46 36.49
CA VAL A 908 23.72 -20.80 35.25
C VAL A 908 25.16 -20.29 35.39
N GLU A 909 25.46 -19.56 36.47
CA GLU A 909 26.81 -19.03 36.74
C GLU A 909 27.87 -20.14 36.79
N GLU A 910 27.56 -21.30 37.41
CA GLU A 910 28.46 -22.45 37.51
C GLU A 910 28.83 -23.05 36.14
N HIS A 911 27.90 -23.06 35.18
CA HIS A 911 28.10 -23.65 33.86
C HIS A 911 28.41 -22.63 32.75
N TRP A 912 28.43 -21.33 33.07
CA TRP A 912 28.54 -20.24 32.09
C TRP A 912 29.89 -20.21 31.37
N SER A 913 31.00 -20.39 32.10
CA SER A 913 32.34 -20.36 31.53
C SER A 913 32.58 -21.48 30.52
N ASP A 914 32.05 -22.66 30.82
CA ASP A 914 32.19 -23.84 29.97
C ASP A 914 31.38 -23.66 28.68
N LEU A 915 30.17 -23.12 28.79
CA LEU A 915 29.34 -22.78 27.63
C LEU A 915 30.05 -21.77 26.71
N LEU A 916 30.60 -20.68 27.25
CA LEU A 916 31.28 -19.66 26.45
C LEU A 916 32.52 -20.21 25.73
N ALA A 917 33.26 -21.13 26.36
CA ALA A 917 34.40 -21.80 25.74
C ALA A 917 33.96 -22.63 24.53
N GLU A 918 32.93 -23.46 24.69
CA GLU A 918 32.40 -24.30 23.60
C GLU A 918 31.73 -23.48 22.49
N LEU A 919 31.01 -22.42 22.85
CA LEU A 919 30.34 -21.54 21.90
C LEU A 919 31.34 -20.85 20.96
N SER A 920 32.56 -20.57 21.45
CA SER A 920 33.62 -19.94 20.65
C SER A 920 34.05 -20.77 19.44
N HIS A 921 33.78 -22.08 19.43
CA HIS A 921 34.12 -22.99 18.32
C HIS A 921 33.00 -23.16 17.29
N LYS A 922 31.83 -22.53 17.48
CA LYS A 922 30.67 -22.65 16.59
C LYS A 922 30.64 -21.52 15.55
N THR A 923 30.18 -21.86 14.35
CA THR A 923 29.94 -20.90 13.26
C THR A 923 28.56 -20.28 13.40
N SER A 924 28.47 -18.94 13.37
CA SER A 924 27.20 -18.18 13.38
C SER A 924 26.84 -17.57 12.02
N LEU A 925 27.75 -17.60 11.04
CA LEU A 925 27.51 -17.09 9.69
C LEU A 925 27.08 -18.22 8.75
N TYR A 926 26.20 -17.90 7.80
CA TYR A 926 25.82 -18.81 6.73
C TYR A 926 25.71 -18.09 5.39
N MET A 927 25.84 -18.83 4.29
CA MET A 927 25.52 -18.32 2.96
C MET A 927 24.01 -18.44 2.72
N PRO A 928 23.31 -17.40 2.27
CA PRO A 928 21.88 -17.48 1.98
C PRO A 928 21.63 -18.39 0.79
N LEU A 929 20.42 -18.97 0.70
CA LEU A 929 20.03 -19.87 -0.39
C LEU A 929 20.17 -19.22 -1.76
N ALA A 930 19.80 -17.93 -1.87
CA ALA A 930 19.96 -17.10 -3.07
C ALA A 930 21.41 -16.93 -3.58
N ARG A 931 22.40 -17.31 -2.78
CA ARG A 931 23.82 -17.32 -3.15
C ARG A 931 24.43 -18.73 -3.13
N GLY A 932 23.60 -19.76 -3.26
CA GLY A 932 24.05 -21.15 -3.27
C GLY A 932 24.45 -21.69 -1.90
N GLY A 933 23.87 -21.16 -0.83
CA GLY A 933 24.07 -21.69 0.53
C GLY A 933 23.54 -23.11 0.69
N ASP A 934 24.29 -23.93 1.42
CA ASP A 934 23.89 -25.30 1.80
C ASP A 934 22.72 -25.25 2.80
N PRO A 935 21.51 -25.70 2.41
CA PRO A 935 20.30 -25.62 3.24
C PRO A 935 20.42 -26.27 4.62
N LEU A 936 21.17 -27.37 4.75
CA LEU A 936 21.36 -28.05 6.03
C LEU A 936 22.25 -27.25 6.97
N LYS A 937 23.32 -26.63 6.44
CA LYS A 937 24.14 -25.69 7.22
C LYS A 937 23.36 -24.46 7.65
N VAL A 938 22.46 -23.96 6.80
CA VAL A 938 21.55 -22.86 7.16
C VAL A 938 20.65 -23.27 8.33
N ALA A 939 20.09 -24.48 8.30
CA ALA A 939 19.27 -25.01 9.40
C ALA A 939 20.07 -25.11 10.71
N ASP A 940 21.28 -25.67 10.68
CA ASP A 940 22.14 -25.81 11.88
C ASP A 940 22.44 -24.45 12.54
N VAL A 941 22.80 -23.44 11.73
CA VAL A 941 23.08 -22.10 12.23
C VAL A 941 21.82 -21.43 12.78
N ARG A 942 20.66 -21.62 12.13
CA ARG A 942 19.38 -21.09 12.61
C ARG A 942 18.93 -21.73 13.93
N ILE A 943 19.17 -23.03 14.13
CA ILE A 943 18.94 -23.71 15.42
C ILE A 943 19.79 -23.06 16.52
N LEU A 944 21.08 -22.83 16.26
CA LEU A 944 21.96 -22.14 17.19
C LEU A 944 21.46 -20.72 17.50
N HIS A 945 21.05 -19.95 16.49
CA HIS A 945 20.52 -18.60 16.67
C HIS A 945 19.22 -18.57 17.48
N GLN A 946 18.33 -19.54 17.26
CA GLN A 946 17.09 -19.67 18.03
C GLN A 946 17.41 -19.89 19.52
N ARG A 947 18.37 -20.76 19.83
CA ARG A 947 18.83 -21.02 21.20
C ARG A 947 19.48 -19.80 21.85
N LEU A 948 20.38 -19.12 21.13
CA LEU A 948 21.00 -17.86 21.56
C LEU A 948 19.94 -16.79 21.87
N ARG A 949 18.90 -16.69 21.03
CA ARG A 949 17.78 -15.76 21.23
C ARG A 949 17.01 -16.05 22.51
N GLN A 950 16.78 -17.32 22.84
CA GLN A 950 16.12 -17.72 24.08
C GLN A 950 16.97 -17.36 25.30
N TRP A 951 18.28 -17.64 25.28
CA TRP A 951 19.19 -17.25 26.36
C TRP A 951 19.20 -15.74 26.58
N LEU A 952 19.30 -14.95 25.51
CA LEU A 952 19.24 -13.49 25.57
C LEU A 952 17.91 -12.96 26.13
N CYS A 953 16.81 -13.71 25.97
CA CYS A 953 15.52 -13.36 26.57
C CYS A 953 15.41 -13.76 28.06
N TRP A 954 15.99 -14.90 28.45
CA TRP A 954 15.79 -15.48 29.78
C TRP A 954 16.83 -15.02 30.81
N LEU A 955 18.09 -14.81 30.42
CA LEU A 955 19.15 -14.32 31.31
C LEU A 955 18.74 -13.02 32.03
N PRO A 956 18.26 -11.96 31.34
CA PRO A 956 17.89 -10.72 32.02
C PRO A 956 16.73 -10.88 33.01
N ARG A 957 15.83 -11.84 32.78
CA ARG A 957 14.68 -12.12 33.67
C ARG A 957 15.10 -12.75 35.00
N LEU A 958 16.25 -13.44 35.03
CA LEU A 958 16.85 -13.96 36.27
C LEU A 958 17.76 -12.95 36.98
N GLY A 959 17.91 -11.74 36.44
CA GLY A 959 18.83 -10.72 36.95
C GLY A 959 20.25 -10.82 36.43
N LEU A 960 20.52 -11.75 35.51
CA LEU A 960 21.84 -12.02 34.91
C LEU A 960 22.09 -11.06 33.71
N LEU A 961 22.16 -9.76 34.01
CA LEU A 961 22.35 -8.71 32.99
C LEU A 961 23.77 -8.70 32.42
N ALA A 962 24.76 -9.07 33.22
CA ALA A 962 26.17 -9.11 32.81
C ALA A 962 26.39 -10.24 31.81
N GLU A 963 25.86 -11.43 32.10
CA GLU A 963 25.90 -12.64 31.29
C GLU A 963 25.18 -12.42 29.97
N ALA A 964 24.00 -11.77 29.98
CA ALA A 964 23.31 -11.39 28.75
C ALA A 964 24.16 -10.44 27.89
N ALA A 965 24.87 -9.50 28.52
CA ALA A 965 25.79 -8.60 27.84
C ALA A 965 27.04 -9.35 27.32
N GLU A 966 27.60 -10.29 28.08
CA GLU A 966 28.72 -11.14 27.65
C GLU A 966 28.35 -12.04 26.48
N LEU A 967 27.13 -12.58 26.47
CA LEU A 967 26.63 -13.40 25.36
C LEU A 967 26.59 -12.59 24.06
N VAL A 968 26.16 -11.33 24.10
CA VAL A 968 26.23 -10.43 22.93
C VAL A 968 27.68 -10.26 22.45
N ASP A 969 28.65 -10.12 23.36
CA ASP A 969 30.06 -10.04 22.98
C ASP A 969 30.60 -11.37 22.41
N ALA A 970 30.15 -12.50 22.95
CA ALA A 970 30.51 -13.83 22.47
C ALA A 970 30.02 -14.04 21.04
N ILE A 971 28.75 -13.71 20.74
CA ILE A 971 28.18 -13.80 19.38
C ILE A 971 29.00 -12.97 18.39
N ARG A 972 29.34 -11.73 18.74
CA ARG A 972 30.21 -10.89 17.90
C ARG A 972 31.58 -11.52 17.68
N THR A 973 32.14 -12.15 18.70
CA THR A 973 33.47 -12.80 18.62
C THR A 973 33.41 -14.03 17.72
N MET A 974 32.32 -14.81 17.76
CA MET A 974 32.10 -15.96 16.87
C MET A 974 32.11 -15.55 15.40
N GLU A 975 31.42 -14.47 15.05
CA GLU A 975 31.35 -13.96 13.67
C GLU A 975 32.73 -13.52 13.15
N ILE A 976 33.53 -12.89 14.00
CA ILE A 976 34.89 -12.45 13.64
C ILE A 976 35.83 -13.64 13.49
N ALA A 977 35.70 -14.66 14.36
CA ALA A 977 36.58 -15.82 14.38
C ALA A 977 36.31 -16.81 13.23
N HIS A 978 35.07 -16.89 12.73
CA HIS A 978 34.64 -17.89 11.73
C HIS A 978 34.02 -17.24 10.47
N PRO A 979 34.81 -16.53 9.62
CA PRO A 979 34.30 -15.93 8.40
C PRO A 979 33.95 -17.00 7.34
N VAL A 980 32.75 -16.91 6.74
CA VAL A 980 32.23 -17.89 5.76
C VAL A 980 32.41 -17.45 4.30
N GLY A 981 32.81 -16.19 4.05
CA GLY A 981 33.11 -15.66 2.73
C GLY A 981 32.42 -14.33 2.42
N ALA A 982 32.70 -13.76 1.25
CA ALA A 982 32.05 -12.55 0.79
C ALA A 982 30.56 -12.82 0.52
N GLY A 983 29.68 -12.11 1.23
CA GLY A 983 28.24 -12.24 1.05
C GLY A 983 27.53 -13.20 2.02
N ALA A 984 28.21 -13.66 3.06
CA ALA A 984 27.59 -14.34 4.20
C ALA A 984 26.62 -13.41 4.94
N VAL A 985 25.55 -13.98 5.50
CA VAL A 985 24.55 -13.27 6.30
C VAL A 985 24.93 -13.32 7.78
N THR A 986 24.91 -12.16 8.42
CA THR A 986 24.95 -12.01 9.89
C THR A 986 23.53 -11.85 10.42
N GLU A 987 23.23 -12.45 11.56
CA GLU A 987 22.00 -12.19 12.32
C GLU A 987 22.28 -11.52 13.68
N PHE A 988 23.49 -10.96 13.83
CA PHE A 988 23.89 -10.26 15.05
C PHE A 988 22.93 -9.11 15.37
N ASP A 989 22.40 -8.42 14.36
CA ASP A 989 21.45 -7.33 14.56
C ASP A 989 20.18 -7.79 15.29
N ARG A 990 19.55 -8.87 14.82
CA ARG A 990 18.35 -9.47 15.43
C ARG A 990 18.63 -10.01 16.84
N LEU A 991 19.79 -10.63 17.04
CA LEU A 991 20.20 -11.16 18.34
C LEU A 991 20.49 -10.03 19.34
N PHE A 992 21.27 -9.03 18.92
CA PHE A 992 21.53 -7.82 19.71
C PHE A 992 20.22 -7.14 20.08
N GLU A 993 19.30 -6.97 19.14
CA GLU A 993 18.01 -6.34 19.40
C GLU A 993 17.20 -7.08 20.45
N THR A 994 17.19 -8.41 20.36
CA THR A 994 16.48 -9.26 21.31
C THR A 994 17.08 -9.13 22.70
N GLY A 995 18.40 -9.27 22.84
CA GLY A 995 19.10 -9.13 24.11
C GLY A 995 18.97 -7.73 24.70
N TYR A 996 19.15 -6.70 23.89
CA TYR A 996 19.03 -5.31 24.32
C TYR A 996 17.61 -4.99 24.81
N LYS A 997 16.56 -5.38 24.06
CA LYS A 997 15.16 -5.22 24.49
C LYS A 997 14.92 -5.96 25.80
N ALA A 998 15.37 -7.21 25.93
CA ALA A 998 15.17 -8.00 27.16
C ALA A 998 15.88 -7.38 28.38
N ILE A 999 17.09 -6.85 28.21
CA ILE A 999 17.83 -6.14 29.27
C ILE A 999 17.09 -4.87 29.71
N VAL A 1000 16.71 -4.01 28.75
CA VAL A 1000 15.96 -2.77 29.06
C VAL A 1000 14.62 -3.10 29.71
N ASP A 1001 13.93 -4.12 29.21
CA ASP A 1001 12.64 -4.57 29.72
C ASP A 1001 12.75 -5.05 31.18
N ALA A 1002 13.77 -5.86 31.50
CA ALA A 1002 14.04 -6.30 32.87
C ALA A 1002 14.31 -5.12 33.82
N ILE A 1003 15.06 -4.11 33.37
CA ILE A 1003 15.32 -2.89 34.16
C ILE A 1003 14.02 -2.11 34.41
N VAL A 1004 13.21 -1.89 33.36
CA VAL A 1004 11.95 -1.15 33.45
C VAL A 1004 10.94 -1.86 34.36
N LEU A 1005 10.86 -3.20 34.28
CA LEU A 1005 10.02 -4.02 35.16
C LEU A 1005 10.52 -3.98 36.61
N SER A 1006 11.84 -3.99 36.83
CA SER A 1006 12.40 -3.89 38.19
C SER A 1006 12.09 -2.54 38.85
N ALA A 1007 11.90 -1.47 38.05
CA ALA A 1007 11.68 -0.12 38.54
C ALA A 1007 10.39 0.05 39.36
N ASP A 1008 9.40 -0.82 39.17
CA ASP A 1008 8.18 -0.85 40.00
C ASP A 1008 8.46 -1.18 41.47
N GLY A 1009 9.54 -1.94 41.73
CA GLY A 1009 9.98 -2.30 43.08
C GLY A 1009 10.95 -1.30 43.72
N TRP A 1010 11.35 -0.23 43.03
CA TRP A 1010 12.37 0.69 43.54
C TRP A 1010 11.76 1.63 44.59
N THR A 1011 12.37 1.70 45.78
CA THR A 1011 12.01 2.71 46.77
C THR A 1011 12.40 4.10 46.26
N LYS A 1012 11.52 5.10 46.41
CA LYS A 1012 11.81 6.51 46.09
C LYS A 1012 13.21 6.88 46.61
N GLY A 1013 14.06 7.37 45.72
CA GLY A 1013 15.48 7.60 46.00
C GLY A 1013 15.70 8.46 47.25
N ARG A 1014 16.89 8.33 47.87
CA ARG A 1014 17.30 9.04 49.11
C ARG A 1014 17.18 10.58 49.06
N ARG A 1015 16.84 11.18 47.91
CA ARG A 1015 16.69 12.62 47.65
C ARG A 1015 15.30 13.07 47.18
N GLY A 1016 14.29 12.19 47.12
CA GLY A 1016 12.96 12.56 46.61
C GLY A 1016 12.88 12.73 45.09
N GLU A 1017 13.84 12.18 44.35
CA GLU A 1017 13.85 12.13 42.88
C GLU A 1017 12.72 11.23 42.34
N SER A 1018 12.15 11.60 41.19
CA SER A 1018 11.15 10.79 40.47
C SER A 1018 11.77 9.45 40.06
N THR A 1019 11.03 8.35 40.22
CA THR A 1019 11.44 7.01 39.77
C THR A 1019 11.79 7.00 38.28
N ASP A 1020 11.08 7.79 37.47
CA ASP A 1020 11.30 7.90 36.02
C ASP A 1020 12.65 8.56 35.67
N ARG A 1021 13.17 9.44 36.54
CA ARG A 1021 14.50 10.03 36.36
C ARG A 1021 15.61 9.03 36.65
N LEU A 1022 15.48 8.28 37.74
CA LEU A 1022 16.41 7.20 38.09
C LEU A 1022 16.38 6.09 37.02
N LEU A 1023 15.20 5.78 36.48
CA LEU A 1023 15.05 4.83 35.38
C LEU A 1023 15.77 5.32 34.12
N ASN A 1024 15.63 6.60 33.76
CA ASN A 1024 16.34 7.17 32.61
C ASN A 1024 17.87 7.06 32.80
N GLU A 1025 18.39 7.39 33.98
CA GLU A 1025 19.83 7.24 34.30
C GLU A 1025 20.30 5.78 34.23
N ALA A 1026 19.52 4.83 34.73
CA ALA A 1026 19.84 3.39 34.67
C ALA A 1026 19.82 2.84 33.23
N VAL A 1027 18.79 3.19 32.46
CA VAL A 1027 18.71 2.81 31.03
C VAL A 1027 19.86 3.44 30.26
N GLN A 1028 20.24 4.69 30.55
CA GLN A 1028 21.40 5.34 29.95
C GLN A 1028 22.71 4.58 30.28
N ALA A 1029 22.92 4.22 31.55
CA ALA A 1029 24.12 3.53 32.01
C ALA A 1029 24.34 2.17 31.32
N VAL A 1030 23.25 1.48 30.94
CA VAL A 1030 23.31 0.20 30.20
C VAL A 1030 23.35 0.41 28.69
N THR A 1031 22.67 1.44 28.19
CA THR A 1031 22.64 1.74 26.76
C THR A 1031 23.99 2.19 26.23
N GLU A 1032 24.74 3.00 26.97
CA GLU A 1032 26.03 3.53 26.54
C GLU A 1032 27.07 2.44 26.18
N PRO A 1033 27.35 1.43 27.03
CA PRO A 1033 28.28 0.36 26.68
C PRO A 1033 27.75 -0.55 25.56
N LEU A 1034 26.46 -0.89 25.55
CA LEU A 1034 25.85 -1.73 24.51
C LEU A 1034 25.81 -1.00 23.15
N LEU A 1035 25.60 0.32 23.15
CA LEU A 1035 25.71 1.16 21.95
C LEU A 1035 27.15 1.17 21.43
N GLY A 1036 28.15 1.21 22.30
CA GLY A 1036 29.56 1.07 21.89
C GLY A 1036 29.83 -0.24 21.15
N ARG A 1037 29.26 -1.36 21.64
CA ARG A 1037 29.35 -2.68 20.98
C ARG A 1037 28.62 -2.71 19.64
N TRP A 1038 27.41 -2.14 19.59
CA TRP A 1038 26.63 -1.97 18.36
C TRP A 1038 27.41 -1.18 17.30
N LEU A 1039 27.97 -0.03 17.67
CA LEU A 1039 28.72 0.82 16.75
C LEU A 1039 29.99 0.12 16.22
N SER A 1040 30.66 -0.65 17.06
CA SER A 1040 31.85 -1.43 16.64
C SER A 1040 31.51 -2.46 15.57
N HIS A 1041 30.36 -3.14 15.71
CA HIS A 1041 29.89 -4.10 14.72
C HIS A 1041 29.29 -3.39 13.48
N SER A 1042 28.50 -2.32 13.66
CA SER A 1042 27.94 -1.51 12.58
C SER A 1042 29.00 -1.04 11.58
N GLN A 1043 30.20 -0.68 12.05
CA GLN A 1043 31.32 -0.28 11.19
C GLN A 1043 31.87 -1.40 10.29
N THR A 1044 31.69 -2.66 10.67
CA THR A 1044 32.09 -3.83 9.86
C THR A 1044 31.06 -4.18 8.79
N LEU A 1045 29.83 -3.67 8.92
CA LEU A 1045 28.73 -3.91 7.99
C LEU A 1045 28.56 -2.76 7.00
N ARG A 1046 28.05 -3.11 5.82
CA ARG A 1046 27.61 -2.15 4.80
C ARG A 1046 26.09 -2.19 4.73
N LEU A 1047 25.46 -1.03 4.84
CA LEU A 1047 23.99 -0.91 4.81
C LEU A 1047 23.48 -0.62 3.40
N SER A 1048 24.29 0.07 2.60
CA SER A 1048 23.98 0.37 1.22
C SER A 1048 25.20 0.12 0.36
N VAL A 1049 24.98 -0.34 -0.87
CA VAL A 1049 26.04 -0.55 -1.85
C VAL A 1049 26.72 0.76 -2.23
N LEU A 1050 26.01 1.89 -2.16
CA LEU A 1050 26.55 3.22 -2.45
C LEU A 1050 27.60 3.68 -1.41
N GLU A 1051 27.68 3.05 -0.24
CA GLU A 1051 28.77 3.28 0.72
C GLU A 1051 30.14 2.85 0.16
N ARG A 1052 30.17 1.96 -0.86
CA ARG A 1052 31.40 1.62 -1.60
C ARG A 1052 31.98 2.82 -2.35
N ILE A 1053 31.15 3.80 -2.67
CA ILE A 1053 31.45 4.95 -3.54
C ILE A 1053 31.22 6.27 -2.75
N ASP A 1054 31.36 6.24 -1.43
CA ASP A 1054 31.19 7.45 -0.63
C ASP A 1054 32.31 8.48 -0.89
N ASN A 1055 33.49 8.00 -1.29
CA ASN A 1055 34.63 8.84 -1.66
C ASN A 1055 34.36 9.68 -2.92
N ASP A 1056 34.67 10.98 -2.86
CA ASP A 1056 34.47 11.94 -3.95
C ASP A 1056 35.14 11.54 -5.28
N LYS A 1057 36.25 10.79 -5.22
CA LYS A 1057 36.94 10.32 -6.43
C LYS A 1057 36.15 9.23 -7.13
N ASP A 1058 35.79 8.17 -6.40
CA ASP A 1058 35.07 7.03 -6.95
C ASP A 1058 33.67 7.46 -7.44
N TRP A 1059 33.04 8.41 -6.76
CA TRP A 1059 31.78 9.01 -7.20
C TRP A 1059 31.90 9.74 -8.53
N LYS A 1060 32.96 10.54 -8.71
CA LYS A 1060 33.21 11.23 -9.99
C LYS A 1060 33.45 10.25 -11.13
N GLU A 1061 34.11 9.13 -10.86
CA GLU A 1061 34.34 8.09 -11.86
C GLU A 1061 33.04 7.37 -12.25
N LEU A 1062 32.19 7.01 -11.28
CA LEU A 1062 30.88 6.41 -11.57
C LEU A 1062 29.97 7.40 -12.30
N ARG A 1063 29.93 8.66 -11.85
CA ARG A 1063 29.16 9.71 -12.52
C ARG A 1063 29.60 9.88 -13.97
N ALA A 1064 30.89 9.90 -14.25
CA ALA A 1064 31.40 9.99 -15.61
C ALA A 1064 31.02 8.76 -16.46
N PHE A 1065 31.01 7.56 -15.88
CA PHE A 1065 30.52 6.36 -16.56
C PHE A 1065 29.05 6.51 -16.96
N VAL A 1066 28.18 6.95 -16.04
CA VAL A 1066 26.76 7.18 -16.32
C VAL A 1066 26.56 8.30 -17.35
N GLU A 1067 27.27 9.42 -17.23
CA GLU A 1067 27.15 10.55 -18.18
C GLU A 1067 27.60 10.18 -19.60
N ASN A 1068 28.57 9.26 -19.74
CA ASN A 1068 29.11 8.86 -21.05
C ASN A 1068 28.33 7.73 -21.71
N TYR A 1069 27.87 6.74 -20.94
CA TYR A 1069 27.30 5.48 -21.47
C TYR A 1069 25.84 5.26 -21.10
N GLY A 1070 25.28 6.04 -20.18
CA GLY A 1070 23.95 5.81 -19.64
C GLY A 1070 22.83 5.94 -20.67
N HIS A 1071 23.01 6.77 -21.71
CA HIS A 1071 22.01 6.97 -22.76
C HIS A 1071 21.66 5.68 -23.52
N ASP A 1072 22.67 4.87 -23.82
CA ASP A 1072 22.54 3.67 -24.64
C ASP A 1072 22.22 2.43 -23.80
N LEU A 1073 22.40 2.49 -22.48
CA LEU A 1073 22.32 1.33 -21.58
C LEU A 1073 21.07 1.31 -20.69
N PHE A 1074 20.71 2.45 -20.07
CA PHE A 1074 19.66 2.48 -19.05
C PHE A 1074 18.29 2.81 -19.65
N ASP A 1075 17.82 1.95 -20.54
CA ASP A 1075 16.46 2.03 -21.08
C ASP A 1075 15.43 1.34 -20.16
N GLN A 1076 14.16 1.36 -20.58
CA GLN A 1076 13.07 0.79 -19.77
C GLN A 1076 13.08 -0.75 -19.73
N GLN A 1077 13.56 -1.43 -20.77
CA GLN A 1077 13.63 -2.89 -20.84
C GLN A 1077 14.76 -3.41 -19.96
N PHE A 1078 15.95 -2.81 -20.07
CA PHE A 1078 17.11 -3.11 -19.26
C PHE A 1078 16.79 -2.96 -17.77
N MET A 1079 16.08 -1.90 -17.39
CA MET A 1079 15.75 -1.56 -16.00
C MET A 1079 14.56 -2.35 -15.41
N ASN A 1080 14.12 -3.42 -16.07
CA ASN A 1080 13.14 -4.35 -15.49
C ASN A 1080 13.74 -5.12 -14.31
N LEU A 1081 13.02 -5.20 -13.18
CA LEU A 1081 13.50 -5.82 -11.95
C LEU A 1081 13.96 -7.28 -12.12
N GLY A 1082 13.24 -8.08 -12.91
CA GLY A 1082 13.59 -9.49 -13.16
C GLY A 1082 14.92 -9.61 -13.89
N ASN A 1083 15.10 -8.78 -14.94
CA ASN A 1083 16.34 -8.70 -15.70
C ASN A 1083 17.54 -8.29 -14.82
N LEU A 1084 17.39 -7.23 -14.02
CA LEU A 1084 18.45 -6.74 -13.13
C LEU A 1084 18.91 -7.82 -12.12
N ARG A 1085 17.95 -8.53 -11.50
CA ARG A 1085 18.25 -9.61 -10.54
C ARG A 1085 18.98 -10.77 -11.18
N ALA A 1086 18.57 -11.13 -12.39
CA ALA A 1086 19.10 -12.28 -13.08
C ALA A 1086 20.54 -12.01 -13.59
N ILE A 1087 20.83 -10.80 -14.08
CA ILE A 1087 22.20 -10.34 -14.42
C ILE A 1087 23.11 -10.40 -13.19
N LEU A 1088 22.68 -9.85 -12.05
CA LEU A 1088 23.51 -9.87 -10.83
C LEU A 1088 23.77 -11.29 -10.30
N HIS A 1089 22.80 -12.20 -10.43
CA HIS A 1089 22.95 -13.56 -9.97
C HIS A 1089 23.96 -14.36 -10.80
N GLN A 1090 23.93 -14.21 -12.12
CA GLN A 1090 24.90 -14.88 -13.00
C GLN A 1090 26.28 -14.23 -12.93
N GLY A 1091 26.31 -12.93 -12.65
CA GLY A 1091 27.53 -12.14 -12.63
C GLY A 1091 27.55 -11.19 -13.81
N VAL A 1092 27.85 -9.92 -13.52
CA VAL A 1092 27.96 -8.87 -14.52
C VAL A 1092 29.07 -9.16 -15.53
N ASP A 1093 30.13 -9.86 -15.12
CA ASP A 1093 31.23 -10.24 -16.01
C ASP A 1093 30.79 -11.26 -17.07
N ASP A 1094 30.08 -12.32 -16.65
CA ASP A 1094 29.51 -13.33 -17.55
C ASP A 1094 28.47 -12.73 -18.51
N TRP A 1095 27.70 -11.74 -18.05
CA TRP A 1095 26.77 -11.01 -18.90
C TRP A 1095 27.50 -10.17 -19.97
N ILE A 1096 28.60 -9.49 -19.61
CA ILE A 1096 29.44 -8.76 -20.58
C ILE A 1096 30.06 -9.74 -21.59
N ASP A 1097 30.49 -10.94 -21.18
CA ASP A 1097 31.01 -11.95 -22.10
C ASP A 1097 29.98 -12.35 -23.16
N ARG A 1098 28.71 -12.52 -22.77
CA ARG A 1098 27.64 -12.88 -23.71
C ARG A 1098 27.34 -11.77 -24.71
N LEU A 1099 27.41 -10.51 -24.27
CA LEU A 1099 27.30 -9.35 -25.16
C LEU A 1099 28.48 -9.27 -26.15
N GLU A 1100 29.71 -9.59 -25.72
CA GLU A 1100 30.88 -9.61 -26.60
C GLU A 1100 30.83 -10.76 -27.63
N THR A 1101 30.21 -11.90 -27.30
CA THR A 1101 30.07 -13.05 -28.21
C THR A 1101 28.96 -12.88 -29.27
N GLY A 1102 28.10 -11.87 -29.14
CA GLY A 1102 27.12 -11.48 -30.15
C GLY A 1102 25.96 -12.45 -30.35
N GLU A 1103 25.55 -13.15 -29.29
CA GLU A 1103 24.43 -14.11 -29.36
C GLU A 1103 23.05 -13.42 -29.34
N ASP A 1104 22.96 -12.18 -28.85
CA ASP A 1104 21.71 -11.41 -28.78
C ASP A 1104 21.97 -9.89 -28.84
N GLU A 1105 21.16 -9.16 -29.63
CA GLU A 1105 21.04 -7.69 -29.86
C GLU A 1105 21.48 -7.15 -31.24
N ASP A 1106 20.57 -6.42 -31.91
CA ASP A 1106 20.80 -5.69 -33.17
C ASP A 1106 21.65 -4.40 -32.97
N GLU A 1107 21.81 -3.92 -31.73
CA GLU A 1107 22.63 -2.74 -31.38
C GLU A 1107 23.47 -3.00 -30.11
N ILE A 1108 24.78 -3.23 -30.29
CA ILE A 1108 25.73 -3.39 -29.18
C ILE A 1108 25.90 -2.05 -28.43
N PRO A 1109 25.78 -2.01 -27.09
CA PRO A 1109 25.97 -0.78 -26.32
C PRO A 1109 27.37 -0.17 -26.50
N SER A 1110 27.45 1.16 -26.63
CA SER A 1110 28.70 1.87 -26.94
C SER A 1110 29.82 1.69 -25.92
N PHE A 1111 29.52 1.25 -24.69
CA PHE A 1111 30.55 0.96 -23.69
C PHE A 1111 31.34 -0.32 -24.02
N VAL A 1112 30.74 -1.28 -24.73
CA VAL A 1112 31.38 -2.55 -25.12
C VAL A 1112 32.50 -2.28 -26.13
N ASP A 1113 32.28 -1.37 -27.08
CA ASP A 1113 33.31 -0.90 -28.03
C ASP A 1113 34.51 -0.22 -27.32
N ASP A 1114 34.25 0.42 -26.18
CA ASP A 1114 35.26 1.13 -25.39
C ASP A 1114 35.94 0.25 -24.31
N LEU A 1115 35.50 -1.02 -24.15
CA LEU A 1115 36.11 -1.99 -23.23
C LEU A 1115 37.55 -2.32 -23.66
N GLY A 1116 38.48 -2.23 -22.71
CA GLY A 1116 39.91 -2.48 -22.93
C GLY A 1116 40.67 -1.31 -23.58
N THR A 1117 39.99 -0.29 -24.11
CA THR A 1117 40.62 0.91 -24.70
C THR A 1117 40.50 2.14 -23.80
N LYS A 1118 39.28 2.63 -23.56
CA LYS A 1118 39.00 3.80 -22.71
C LYS A 1118 38.49 3.40 -21.33
N LEU A 1119 37.89 2.22 -21.20
CA LEU A 1119 37.33 1.70 -19.96
C LEU A 1119 37.92 0.32 -19.66
N ALA A 1120 38.47 0.12 -18.45
CA ALA A 1120 38.92 -1.20 -18.04
C ALA A 1120 37.73 -2.10 -17.72
N ARG A 1121 37.74 -3.36 -18.17
CA ARG A 1121 36.65 -4.31 -17.95
C ARG A 1121 36.26 -4.48 -16.48
N GLY A 1122 37.25 -4.66 -15.60
CA GLY A 1122 37.00 -4.72 -14.15
C GLY A 1122 36.40 -3.43 -13.56
N GLN A 1123 36.62 -2.27 -14.19
CA GLN A 1123 35.97 -1.02 -13.80
C GLN A 1123 34.51 -0.96 -14.28
N ALA A 1124 34.21 -1.45 -15.48
CA ALA A 1124 32.86 -1.57 -16.01
C ALA A 1124 32.01 -2.52 -15.15
N VAL A 1125 32.51 -3.73 -14.89
CA VAL A 1125 31.87 -4.73 -14.02
C VAL A 1125 31.55 -4.14 -12.65
N ARG A 1126 32.51 -3.45 -12.04
CA ARG A 1126 32.33 -2.81 -10.72
C ARG A 1126 31.26 -1.73 -10.73
N HIS A 1127 31.26 -0.85 -11.73
CA HIS A 1127 30.30 0.26 -11.81
C HIS A 1127 28.89 -0.26 -12.08
N LEU A 1128 28.73 -1.17 -13.03
CA LEU A 1128 27.45 -1.82 -13.33
C LEU A 1128 26.91 -2.57 -12.11
N ALA A 1129 27.71 -3.41 -11.47
CA ALA A 1129 27.27 -4.12 -10.26
C ALA A 1129 26.76 -3.15 -9.18
N VAL A 1130 27.46 -2.04 -8.93
CA VAL A 1130 27.01 -1.05 -7.94
C VAL A 1130 25.73 -0.34 -8.37
N ILE A 1131 25.60 0.02 -9.65
CA ILE A 1131 24.39 0.68 -10.16
C ILE A 1131 23.19 -0.26 -10.04
N LEU A 1132 23.32 -1.50 -10.54
CA LEU A 1132 22.24 -2.49 -10.52
C LEU A 1132 21.83 -2.85 -9.08
N GLU A 1133 22.80 -3.12 -8.20
CA GLU A 1133 22.52 -3.38 -6.79
C GLU A 1133 21.79 -2.18 -6.15
N ALA A 1134 22.26 -0.95 -6.39
CA ALA A 1134 21.63 0.25 -5.81
C ALA A 1134 20.19 0.49 -6.30
N ILE A 1135 19.89 0.16 -7.56
CA ILE A 1135 18.54 0.26 -8.13
C ILE A 1135 17.64 -0.84 -7.57
N ILE A 1136 18.11 -2.10 -7.52
CA ILE A 1136 17.32 -3.21 -6.97
C ILE A 1136 16.95 -2.94 -5.52
N ASP A 1137 17.90 -2.46 -4.71
CA ASP A 1137 17.67 -2.10 -3.30
C ASP A 1137 16.65 -0.95 -3.14
N ASN A 1138 16.44 -0.13 -4.17
CA ASN A 1138 15.61 1.08 -4.13
C ASN A 1138 14.64 1.17 -5.33
N TYR A 1139 14.09 0.03 -5.77
CA TYR A 1139 13.36 -0.05 -7.04
C TYR A 1139 12.04 0.75 -7.02
N VAL A 1140 11.39 0.80 -5.85
CA VAL A 1140 10.17 1.59 -5.65
C VAL A 1140 10.45 3.07 -5.83
N GLU A 1141 11.53 3.57 -5.22
CA GLU A 1141 11.97 4.95 -5.38
C GLU A 1141 12.42 5.26 -6.80
N TYR A 1142 13.04 4.29 -7.49
CA TYR A 1142 13.40 4.42 -8.91
C TYR A 1142 12.15 4.58 -9.78
N ARG A 1143 11.10 3.77 -9.55
CA ARG A 1143 9.82 3.89 -10.26
C ARG A 1143 9.16 5.25 -10.03
N ASP A 1144 9.24 5.78 -8.81
CA ASP A 1144 8.70 7.10 -8.49
C ASP A 1144 9.54 8.23 -9.12
N TYR A 1145 10.87 8.09 -9.12
CA TYR A 1145 11.77 8.99 -9.84
C TYR A 1145 11.43 9.03 -11.33
N ASN A 1146 11.22 7.87 -11.96
CA ASN A 1146 10.83 7.74 -13.35
C ASN A 1146 9.52 8.45 -13.70
N ASN A 1147 8.58 8.50 -12.76
CA ASN A 1147 7.29 9.13 -12.97
C ASN A 1147 7.27 10.65 -12.66
N THR A 1148 8.28 11.17 -11.97
CA THR A 1148 8.22 12.52 -11.37
C THR A 1148 9.08 13.54 -12.10
N THR A 1149 10.17 13.13 -12.75
CA THR A 1149 11.10 14.05 -13.43
C THR A 1149 11.35 13.63 -14.86
N THR A 1150 11.36 14.59 -15.79
CA THR A 1150 11.75 14.32 -17.19
C THR A 1150 13.24 14.02 -17.35
N GLN A 1151 14.02 14.03 -16.27
CA GLN A 1151 15.42 13.61 -16.26
C GLN A 1151 15.55 12.08 -16.25
N SER A 1152 14.50 11.34 -15.91
CA SER A 1152 14.51 9.87 -15.94
C SER A 1152 14.46 9.28 -17.34
N ASP A 1153 13.88 9.99 -18.30
CA ASP A 1153 13.83 9.60 -19.73
C ASP A 1153 15.23 9.57 -20.38
N ARG A 1154 16.26 9.91 -19.61
CA ARG A 1154 17.65 10.09 -20.03
C ARG A 1154 18.54 9.27 -19.12
N GLY A 1155 18.96 8.10 -19.59
CA GLY A 1155 19.85 7.23 -18.83
C GLY A 1155 21.16 7.92 -18.41
N GLU A 1156 21.64 8.93 -19.16
CA GLU A 1156 22.83 9.71 -18.80
C GLU A 1156 22.64 10.61 -17.56
N MET A 1157 21.40 10.83 -17.11
CA MET A 1157 21.06 11.63 -15.93
C MET A 1157 20.77 10.78 -14.68
N LEU A 1158 20.88 9.44 -14.78
CA LEU A 1158 20.63 8.51 -13.67
C LEU A 1158 21.49 8.79 -12.43
N TYR A 1159 22.67 9.40 -12.60
CA TYR A 1159 23.54 9.79 -11.48
C TYR A 1159 22.86 10.76 -10.50
N THR A 1160 21.86 11.54 -10.94
CA THR A 1160 21.12 12.45 -10.05
C THR A 1160 20.28 11.69 -9.03
N PHE A 1161 19.65 10.59 -9.47
CA PHE A 1161 18.94 9.66 -8.59
C PHE A 1161 19.92 8.95 -7.65
N LEU A 1162 21.06 8.47 -8.16
CA LEU A 1162 22.09 7.85 -7.33
C LEU A 1162 22.66 8.81 -6.27
N ASP A 1163 22.80 10.10 -6.57
CA ASP A 1163 23.25 11.10 -5.58
C ASP A 1163 22.20 11.35 -4.49
N PHE A 1164 20.92 11.32 -4.85
CA PHE A 1164 19.83 11.33 -3.87
C PHE A 1164 19.88 10.09 -2.96
N LEU A 1165 20.08 8.89 -3.55
CA LEU A 1165 20.24 7.66 -2.78
C LEU A 1165 21.48 7.70 -1.86
N ARG A 1166 22.56 8.42 -2.22
CA ARG A 1166 23.69 8.66 -1.30
C ARG A 1166 23.29 9.47 -0.07
N VAL A 1167 22.39 10.45 -0.22
CA VAL A 1167 21.87 11.21 0.92
C VAL A 1167 20.96 10.32 1.78
N LYS A 1168 20.10 9.50 1.15
CA LYS A 1168 19.29 8.49 1.83
C LYS A 1168 20.16 7.51 2.62
N ALA A 1169 21.20 6.94 2.00
CA ALA A 1169 22.14 6.04 2.67
C ALA A 1169 22.84 6.69 3.87
N ALA A 1170 23.23 7.97 3.78
CA ALA A 1170 23.81 8.71 4.90
C ALA A 1170 22.82 8.92 6.06
N TYR A 1171 21.54 9.15 5.73
CA TYR A 1171 20.46 9.22 6.71
C TYR A 1171 20.23 7.85 7.37
N GLU A 1172 20.10 6.79 6.58
CA GLU A 1172 19.88 5.41 7.06
C GLU A 1172 21.02 4.93 7.94
N ARG A 1173 22.28 5.25 7.59
CA ARG A 1173 23.45 4.96 8.43
C ARG A 1173 23.38 5.70 9.77
N SER A 1174 22.96 6.96 9.77
CA SER A 1174 22.78 7.74 11.00
C SER A 1174 21.66 7.15 11.87
N TYR A 1175 20.55 6.75 11.26
CA TYR A 1175 19.43 6.08 11.92
C TYR A 1175 19.84 4.72 12.50
N TRP A 1176 20.54 3.90 11.72
CA TRP A 1176 21.04 2.58 12.14
C TRP A 1176 21.95 2.67 13.36
N ASN A 1177 22.85 3.65 13.39
CA ASN A 1177 23.72 3.89 14.54
C ASN A 1177 22.95 4.27 15.81
N LEU A 1178 21.74 4.82 15.68
CA LEU A 1178 20.88 5.23 16.80
C LEU A 1178 19.82 4.18 17.16
N ARG A 1179 19.77 3.04 16.47
CA ARG A 1179 18.77 1.98 16.66
C ARG A 1179 18.60 1.55 18.13
N PRO A 1180 19.68 1.30 18.92
CA PRO A 1180 19.53 0.94 20.33
C PRO A 1180 18.82 2.05 21.16
N VAL A 1181 19.13 3.32 20.88
CA VAL A 1181 18.53 4.47 21.57
C VAL A 1181 17.04 4.59 21.25
N ILE A 1182 16.64 4.31 20.01
CA ILE A 1182 15.24 4.31 19.58
C ILE A 1182 14.48 3.15 20.24
N MET A 1183 15.09 1.97 20.32
CA MET A 1183 14.49 0.81 20.99
C MET A 1183 14.28 1.05 22.49
N ALA A 1184 15.20 1.73 23.17
CA ALA A 1184 15.01 2.12 24.57
C ALA A 1184 13.77 2.99 24.74
N HIS A 1185 13.62 4.01 23.88
CA HIS A 1185 12.45 4.87 23.87
C HIS A 1185 11.17 4.06 23.64
N GLU A 1186 11.17 3.16 22.65
CA GLU A 1186 10.05 2.27 22.36
C GLU A 1186 9.64 1.43 23.59
N MET A 1187 10.60 0.83 24.29
CA MET A 1187 10.33 0.04 25.50
C MET A 1187 9.75 0.89 26.62
N LEU A 1188 10.28 2.11 26.84
CA LEU A 1188 9.74 3.04 27.83
C LEU A 1188 8.28 3.42 27.53
N VAL A 1189 7.96 3.68 26.25
CA VAL A 1189 6.59 3.99 25.82
C VAL A 1189 5.66 2.79 25.99
N ARG A 1190 6.06 1.60 25.53
CA ARG A 1190 5.25 0.37 25.65
C ARG A 1190 4.95 0.00 27.11
N ARG A 1191 5.87 0.31 28.03
CA ARG A 1191 5.69 0.09 29.48
C ARG A 1191 5.01 1.25 30.21
N GLY A 1192 4.52 2.26 29.50
CA GLY A 1192 3.76 3.37 30.09
C GLY A 1192 4.60 4.39 30.89
N ARG A 1193 5.93 4.43 30.69
CA ARG A 1193 6.85 5.35 31.37
C ARG A 1193 7.00 6.67 30.60
N SER A 1194 5.91 7.45 30.54
CA SER A 1194 5.82 8.63 29.67
C SER A 1194 6.82 9.74 30.02
N GLU A 1195 7.11 10.01 31.30
CA GLU A 1195 8.07 11.04 31.69
C GLU A 1195 9.50 10.64 31.30
N ALA A 1196 9.89 9.40 31.59
CA ALA A 1196 11.19 8.86 31.19
C ALA A 1196 11.38 8.85 29.65
N ALA A 1197 10.34 8.44 28.90
CA ALA A 1197 10.35 8.45 27.44
C ALA A 1197 10.50 9.87 26.87
N GLU A 1198 9.80 10.85 27.44
CA GLU A 1198 9.89 12.24 27.00
C GLU A 1198 11.28 12.84 27.25
N LEU A 1199 11.87 12.59 28.42
CA LEU A 1199 13.24 13.00 28.74
C LEU A 1199 14.24 12.37 27.76
N TRP A 1200 14.08 11.08 27.47
CA TRP A 1200 14.90 10.35 26.52
C TRP A 1200 14.80 10.92 25.09
N ARG A 1201 13.57 11.21 24.65
CA ARG A 1201 13.29 11.82 23.34
C ARG A 1201 13.96 13.18 23.20
N ARG A 1202 13.89 14.05 24.21
CA ARG A 1202 14.53 15.38 24.18
C ARG A 1202 16.04 15.27 24.03
N ALA A 1203 16.68 14.38 24.80
CA ALA A 1203 18.12 14.14 24.70
C ALA A 1203 18.53 13.63 23.31
N LEU A 1204 17.70 12.81 22.66
CA LEU A 1204 17.94 12.35 21.29
C LEU A 1204 17.83 13.49 20.26
N VAL A 1205 16.80 14.34 20.37
CA VAL A 1205 16.62 15.50 19.47
C VAL A 1205 17.83 16.42 19.56
N GLU A 1206 18.26 16.81 20.77
CA GLU A 1206 19.42 17.69 20.97
C GLU A 1206 20.71 17.14 20.33
N ARG A 1207 20.90 15.82 20.31
CA ARG A 1207 22.08 15.18 19.71
C ARG A 1207 22.00 15.00 18.19
N THR A 1208 20.81 15.04 17.61
CA THR A 1208 20.58 14.67 16.19
C THR A 1208 20.23 15.86 15.30
N SER A 1209 19.77 16.98 15.85
CA SER A 1209 19.37 18.17 15.08
C SER A 1209 20.45 18.64 14.11
N ASP A 1210 21.72 18.72 14.53
CA ASP A 1210 22.83 19.18 13.66
C ASP A 1210 23.11 18.24 12.47
N ILE A 1211 22.87 16.93 12.64
CA ILE A 1211 23.03 15.95 11.56
C ILE A 1211 21.86 16.09 10.59
N ALA A 1212 20.63 16.16 11.12
CA ALA A 1212 19.43 16.36 10.33
C ALA A 1212 19.52 17.65 9.48
N ASP A 1213 19.92 18.77 10.09
CA ASP A 1213 20.09 20.06 9.41
C ASP A 1213 21.18 20.04 8.33
N ARG A 1214 22.20 19.17 8.45
CA ARG A 1214 23.22 18.99 7.41
C ARG A 1214 22.70 18.19 6.23
N LEU A 1215 21.95 17.12 6.49
CA LEU A 1215 21.33 16.30 5.44
C LEU A 1215 20.27 17.09 4.67
N VAL A 1216 19.42 17.85 5.38
CA VAL A 1216 18.42 18.74 4.79
C VAL A 1216 19.04 19.84 3.93
N ARG A 1217 20.26 20.29 4.26
CA ARG A 1217 21.00 21.26 3.43
C ARG A 1217 21.64 20.65 2.18
N ARG A 1218 21.85 19.33 2.17
CA ARG A 1218 22.43 18.60 1.03
C ARG A 1218 21.35 18.19 0.01
N LEU A 1219 20.14 17.88 0.50
CA LEU A 1219 18.91 17.82 -0.31
C LEU A 1219 18.55 19.21 -0.84
#